data_AF-A0A2T7PNN3-F1
#
_entry.id   AF-A0A2T7PNN3-F1
#
_cell.length_a   1.000
_cell.length_b   1.000
_cell.length_c   1.000
_cell.angle_alpha   90.00
_cell.angle_beta   90.00
_cell.angle_gamma   90.00
#
_symmetry.space_group_name_H-M   'P 1'
#
loop_
_entity.id
_entity.type
_entity.pdbx_description
1 polymer ?
#
loop_
_entity_poly.entity_id
_entity_poly.type
_entity_poly.pdbx_seq_one_letter_code
_entity_poly.pdbx_strand_id
1 'polypeptide(L)'
;MMHLVVLAIATFLKLSSGLDNGLALTPPMGWLSWERFRCNTDCKDYPDICIGEKLYMDMADRLVADGYKEVGYEYVHIDDCWMAEERDNKTGRLVADPARFPRGMKALADYAINGVSFYKIHSKGLKLAIYEDFGSKTCAGYPGSEFYLMTDANTFAEWGIDMLKFDTCNNNHDDLNYGRYLCSFFCSSLCLFFFFIFFKAFLFPLAGFPAMEIFLNNTGRPILFSCEWPHALPTPDYAAVRKSCNMWRVYRDVEDSWDTVTDIINFYAQNKEWFSNYTGPGGWADPDMLVVGDFGLSDSQQKAQMAMWAMFSAPLLMSVELRNIDPRAKALLQNKNVIAINQDPLGNQAIKIYQVNINFCSSVELLVLSSIVCVTLALENGLARTPPMGWLSWERFRCNTDCKNFPDTCISEKLYRDMADRIVADGYRELGYKYVCIDDCWLANERDNKTGKLQADPERFPNGIKALSDYVHSKGLKLGIYEDFGTYTCAGYPGSEFYMELDANTFAEWEVDLVKFDGCNSDSKDMDYGYPAMELFLNKTQRPILLSCEWPLYQGGHADYAAVRKTCNMWRTSRDMEDSWNIVYEVIDFFGTNPYNFSDFTGPGGWADPDVLIIGDFGLSHSQQKAQMAMWAMFSAPLFMSVDLRNFEPWAKSLLQNKNVIAINQDPRGIPAKRILEIQNSISVWIKPLAMEGSCAIAFLNNDIKGQPTRVETTLSQFQLNCTTGYNVTEVFNNELLGLYRPHDILTVDVYPTSVAFLKIIPLV
;
A
#
# COMPACT_ATOMS: atom_id res chain seq x y z
N MET A 1 -21.60 31.06 47.67
CA MET A 1 -20.32 30.87 48.38
C MET A 1 -19.91 29.43 48.14
N MET A 2 -18.83 29.23 47.35
CA MET A 2 -18.11 27.98 47.04
C MET A 2 -18.93 26.72 46.79
N HIS A 3 -18.95 26.21 45.56
CA HIS A 3 -18.20 25.01 45.17
C HIS A 3 -17.88 25.13 43.67
N LEU A 4 -16.58 25.31 43.39
CA LEU A 4 -15.97 25.54 42.07
C LEU A 4 -15.59 24.20 41.42
N VAL A 5 -15.80 24.13 40.10
CA VAL A 5 -14.86 23.69 39.04
C VAL A 5 -13.69 22.78 39.49
N VAL A 6 -13.68 21.54 39.00
CA VAL A 6 -12.44 20.87 38.56
C VAL A 6 -12.69 20.24 37.19
N LEU A 7 -12.34 21.02 36.17
CA LEU A 7 -12.12 20.62 34.79
C LEU A 7 -10.65 20.12 34.69
N ALA A 8 -10.42 19.07 33.90
CA ALA A 8 -9.17 18.76 33.21
C ALA A 8 -7.83 18.95 33.97
N ILE A 9 -7.29 17.88 34.54
CA ILE A 9 -5.84 17.62 34.53
C ILE A 9 -5.66 16.13 34.21
N ALA A 10 -5.62 15.82 32.91
CA ALA A 10 -4.79 14.71 32.47
C ALA A 10 -3.36 15.10 32.86
N THR A 11 -2.69 14.25 33.61
CA THR A 11 -1.26 14.31 33.85
C THR A 11 -0.57 14.24 32.48
N PHE A 12 -0.32 15.39 31.86
CA PHE A 12 0.79 15.56 30.94
C PHE A 12 2.05 15.29 31.76
N LEU A 13 2.52 14.04 31.71
CA LEU A 13 3.93 13.77 31.94
C LEU A 13 4.68 14.63 30.92
N LYS A 14 5.40 15.63 31.42
CA LYS A 14 6.28 16.46 30.61
C LYS A 14 7.22 15.54 29.83
N LEU A 15 7.06 15.49 28.51
CA LEU A 15 8.14 15.13 27.61
C LEU A 15 9.35 15.99 28.02
N SER A 16 10.52 15.38 28.21
CA SER A 16 11.74 16.17 28.37
C SER A 16 11.89 17.06 27.14
N SER A 17 12.15 18.36 27.30
CA SER A 17 12.47 19.21 26.15
C SER A 17 13.69 18.63 25.42
N GLY A 18 13.66 18.63 24.09
CA GLY A 18 14.81 18.30 23.24
C GLY A 18 16.01 19.20 23.51
N LEU A 19 17.11 18.95 22.81
CA LEU A 19 18.17 19.96 22.68
C LEU A 19 17.53 21.20 22.05
N ASP A 20 17.29 22.23 22.87
CA ASP A 20 16.50 23.41 22.51
C ASP A 20 17.35 24.45 21.77
N ASN A 21 18.01 24.00 20.69
CA ASN A 21 18.82 24.82 19.80
C ASN A 21 18.06 25.27 18.54
N GLY A 22 16.75 25.01 18.48
CA GLY A 22 15.87 25.37 17.37
C GLY A 22 16.08 24.53 16.10
N LEU A 23 16.88 23.46 16.17
CA LEU A 23 17.11 22.51 15.08
C LEU A 23 16.23 21.27 15.22
N ALA A 24 16.08 20.52 14.14
CA ALA A 24 15.35 19.26 14.10
C ALA A 24 13.91 19.35 14.65
N LEU A 25 13.18 20.44 14.32
CA LEU A 25 11.78 20.61 14.74
C LEU A 25 10.85 19.55 14.11
N THR A 26 11.21 19.06 12.94
CA THR A 26 10.71 17.81 12.34
C THR A 26 11.90 16.87 12.10
N PRO A 27 11.64 15.57 11.84
CA PRO A 27 12.72 14.62 11.59
C PRO A 27 13.58 15.05 10.39
N PRO A 28 14.91 15.11 10.50
CA PRO A 28 15.78 15.49 9.40
C PRO A 28 15.66 14.55 8.20
N MET A 29 15.74 15.09 6.99
CA MET A 29 15.69 14.32 5.76
C MET A 29 16.92 14.63 4.89
N GLY A 30 17.55 13.61 4.34
CA GLY A 30 18.77 13.79 3.55
C GLY A 30 19.23 12.54 2.81
N TRP A 31 20.46 12.61 2.32
CA TRP A 31 21.16 11.53 1.65
C TRP A 31 22.52 11.30 2.33
N LEU A 32 22.96 10.04 2.46
CA LEU A 32 24.26 9.67 3.01
C LEU A 32 24.96 8.57 2.19
N SER A 33 26.28 8.52 2.28
CA SER A 33 27.12 7.64 1.45
C SER A 33 27.30 6.20 1.95
N TRP A 34 26.97 5.87 3.20
CA TRP A 34 27.46 4.63 3.83
C TRP A 34 26.98 3.33 3.18
N GLU A 35 25.67 3.01 3.16
CA GLU A 35 25.24 1.68 2.69
C GLU A 35 25.66 1.40 1.26
N ARG A 36 25.38 2.36 0.38
CA ARG A 36 25.54 2.16 -1.05
C ARG A 36 26.99 2.26 -1.51
N PHE A 37 27.76 3.20 -0.96
CA PHE A 37 29.12 3.50 -1.46
C PHE A 37 30.21 2.98 -0.54
N ARG A 38 29.89 2.71 0.73
CA ARG A 38 30.82 2.24 1.77
C ARG A 38 32.08 3.12 1.80
N CYS A 39 33.16 2.57 2.31
CA CYS A 39 34.48 3.19 2.36
C CYS A 39 35.26 3.04 1.04
N ASN A 40 34.66 3.33 -0.12
CA ASN A 40 35.40 3.21 -1.39
C ASN A 40 36.34 4.41 -1.61
N THR A 41 37.64 4.23 -1.38
CA THR A 41 38.64 5.29 -1.55
C THR A 41 39.43 5.20 -2.86
N ASP A 42 39.13 4.21 -3.72
CA ASP A 42 39.81 4.01 -5.01
C ASP A 42 39.18 4.86 -6.12
N CYS A 43 39.52 6.15 -6.09
CA CYS A 43 39.09 7.12 -7.09
C CYS A 43 39.72 6.92 -8.48
N LYS A 44 40.72 6.05 -8.62
CA LYS A 44 41.39 5.80 -9.90
C LYS A 44 40.61 4.80 -10.72
N ASP A 45 40.27 3.67 -10.12
CA ASP A 45 39.58 2.59 -10.82
C ASP A 45 38.05 2.73 -10.71
N TYR A 46 37.55 3.44 -9.69
CA TYR A 46 36.11 3.68 -9.47
C TYR A 46 35.76 5.17 -9.24
N PRO A 47 36.07 6.06 -10.20
CA PRO A 47 35.95 7.52 -10.03
C PRO A 47 34.52 8.02 -9.75
N ASP A 48 33.49 7.26 -10.14
CA ASP A 48 32.09 7.67 -9.98
C ASP A 48 31.50 7.30 -8.62
N ILE A 49 32.04 6.31 -7.91
CA ILE A 49 31.52 5.82 -6.63
C ILE A 49 32.53 5.99 -5.48
N CYS A 50 33.70 6.57 -5.76
CA CYS A 50 34.70 6.88 -4.76
C CYS A 50 34.21 7.98 -3.80
N ILE A 51 34.53 7.84 -2.51
CA ILE A 51 34.34 8.84 -1.48
C ILE A 51 35.26 10.02 -1.75
N GLY A 52 34.74 10.99 -2.51
CA GLY A 52 35.45 12.17 -2.94
C GLY A 52 34.49 13.27 -3.38
N GLU A 53 35.05 14.44 -3.63
CA GLU A 53 34.30 15.67 -3.89
C GLU A 53 33.29 15.53 -5.05
N LYS A 54 33.63 14.78 -6.10
CA LYS A 54 32.76 14.53 -7.25
C LYS A 54 31.47 13.83 -6.85
N LEU A 55 31.55 12.75 -6.06
CA LEU A 55 30.38 11.96 -5.66
C LEU A 55 29.35 12.83 -4.96
N TYR A 56 29.76 13.58 -3.95
CA TYR A 56 28.84 14.43 -3.16
C TYR A 56 28.25 15.57 -3.99
N MET A 57 29.02 16.13 -4.94
CA MET A 57 28.51 17.12 -5.88
C MET A 57 27.49 16.54 -6.85
N ASP A 58 27.75 15.34 -7.40
CA ASP A 58 26.80 14.64 -8.26
C ASP A 58 25.49 14.35 -7.51
N MET A 59 25.56 13.87 -6.26
CA MET A 59 24.36 13.59 -5.45
C MET A 59 23.60 14.86 -5.09
N ALA A 60 24.32 15.94 -4.72
CA ALA A 60 23.71 17.24 -4.48
C ALA A 60 23.01 17.80 -5.74
N ASP A 61 23.61 17.59 -6.92
CA ASP A 61 22.99 17.96 -8.20
C ASP A 61 21.70 17.17 -8.43
N ARG A 62 21.71 15.86 -8.18
CA ARG A 62 20.51 15.03 -8.32
C ARG A 62 19.42 15.38 -7.31
N LEU A 63 19.76 15.61 -6.03
CA LEU A 63 18.78 16.00 -5.01
C LEU A 63 17.95 17.23 -5.44
N VAL A 64 18.58 18.20 -6.08
CA VAL A 64 17.89 19.38 -6.63
C VAL A 64 17.21 19.07 -7.95
N ALA A 65 17.95 18.54 -8.93
CA ALA A 65 17.45 18.38 -10.29
C ALA A 65 16.28 17.39 -10.38
N ASP A 66 16.24 16.41 -9.48
CA ASP A 66 15.21 15.36 -9.48
C ASP A 66 14.00 15.64 -8.60
N GLY A 67 13.98 16.74 -7.83
CA GLY A 67 12.83 17.11 -7.02
C GLY A 67 12.89 16.68 -5.55
N TYR A 68 14.00 16.14 -5.05
CA TYR A 68 14.09 15.62 -3.67
C TYR A 68 14.13 16.74 -2.64
N LYS A 69 14.83 17.83 -2.97
CA LYS A 69 14.87 19.01 -2.12
C LYS A 69 13.48 19.60 -1.91
N GLU A 70 12.65 19.62 -2.94
CA GLU A 70 11.29 20.16 -2.95
C GLU A 70 10.32 19.39 -2.04
N VAL A 71 10.64 18.14 -1.71
CA VAL A 71 9.88 17.31 -0.76
C VAL A 71 10.53 17.22 0.62
N GLY A 72 11.64 17.93 0.85
CA GLY A 72 12.24 18.08 2.18
C GLY A 72 13.61 17.46 2.38
N TYR A 73 14.19 16.74 1.40
CA TYR A 73 15.54 16.19 1.52
C TYR A 73 16.58 17.30 1.38
N GLU A 74 17.09 17.79 2.50
CA GLU A 74 17.95 18.97 2.55
C GLU A 74 19.42 18.66 2.84
N TYR A 75 19.74 17.50 3.42
CA TYR A 75 21.11 17.17 3.83
C TYR A 75 21.85 16.30 2.82
N VAL A 76 23.12 16.61 2.57
CA VAL A 76 24.10 15.75 1.89
C VAL A 76 25.15 15.36 2.92
N HIS A 77 25.22 14.07 3.25
CA HIS A 77 26.00 13.56 4.36
C HIS A 77 27.20 12.74 3.88
N ILE A 78 28.38 13.21 4.28
CA ILE A 78 29.66 12.56 4.08
C ILE A 78 29.89 11.62 5.26
N ASP A 79 29.72 10.31 5.04
CA ASP A 79 30.02 9.31 6.06
C ASP A 79 31.55 9.04 6.12
N ASP A 80 31.99 8.06 6.91
CA ASP A 80 33.41 7.77 7.17
C ASP A 80 34.28 7.63 5.89
N CYS A 81 35.60 7.70 6.07
CA CYS A 81 36.62 7.60 5.02
C CYS A 81 36.85 8.85 4.18
N TRP A 82 36.32 10.01 4.54
CA TRP A 82 36.55 11.26 3.79
C TRP A 82 37.91 11.94 4.06
N MET A 83 38.55 11.61 5.19
CA MET A 83 39.73 12.30 5.70
C MET A 83 41.05 11.63 5.31
N ALA A 84 42.16 12.33 5.52
CA ALA A 84 43.51 11.79 5.43
C ALA A 84 43.82 10.89 6.63
N GLU A 85 44.79 9.99 6.47
CA GLU A 85 45.19 9.03 7.52
C GLU A 85 45.78 9.70 8.78
N GLU A 86 46.24 10.94 8.66
CA GLU A 86 46.84 11.73 9.73
C GLU A 86 46.18 13.10 9.85
N ARG A 87 46.11 13.61 11.09
CA ARG A 87 45.77 15.01 11.38
C ARG A 87 46.91 15.93 10.92
N ASP A 88 46.62 17.22 10.74
CA ASP A 88 47.66 18.19 10.47
C ASP A 88 48.63 18.27 11.67
N ASN A 89 49.90 17.91 11.43
CA ASN A 89 50.92 17.79 12.48
C ASN A 89 51.26 19.10 13.22
N LYS A 90 50.79 20.26 12.75
CA LYS A 90 51.02 21.56 13.41
C LYS A 90 49.84 22.02 14.23
N THR A 91 48.63 21.81 13.73
CA THR A 91 47.39 22.35 14.29
C THR A 91 46.55 21.29 14.99
N GLY A 92 46.82 20.00 14.76
CA GLY A 92 46.03 18.88 15.26
C GLY A 92 44.65 18.76 14.61
N ARG A 93 44.37 19.55 13.57
CA ARG A 93 43.07 19.56 12.89
C ARG A 93 42.90 18.36 11.97
N LEU A 94 41.66 17.93 11.82
CA LEU A 94 41.25 17.00 10.77
C LEU A 94 41.57 17.59 9.39
N VAL A 95 41.98 16.72 8.47
CA VAL A 95 42.35 17.08 7.10
C VAL A 95 41.54 16.22 6.15
N ALA A 96 40.76 16.84 5.27
CA ALA A 96 40.12 16.12 4.17
C ALA A 96 41.21 15.58 3.23
N ASP A 97 41.05 14.35 2.76
CA ASP A 97 42.06 13.74 1.90
C ASP A 97 42.31 14.63 0.66
N PRO A 98 43.53 15.17 0.47
CA PRO A 98 43.78 16.17 -0.56
C PRO A 98 43.71 15.60 -1.98
N ALA A 99 43.82 14.28 -2.16
CA ALA A 99 43.65 13.66 -3.48
C ALA A 99 42.17 13.55 -3.85
N ARG A 100 41.29 13.34 -2.86
CA ARG A 100 39.85 13.10 -3.08
C ARG A 100 38.99 14.34 -2.85
N PHE A 101 39.46 15.27 -2.03
CA PHE A 101 38.87 16.58 -1.72
C PHE A 101 39.90 17.70 -1.95
N PRO A 102 40.37 17.89 -3.20
CA PRO A 102 41.48 18.81 -3.50
C PRO A 102 41.18 20.26 -3.14
N ARG A 103 39.91 20.66 -2.99
CA ARG A 103 39.51 22.01 -2.58
C ARG A 103 39.18 22.11 -1.08
N GLY A 104 39.10 20.97 -0.38
CA GLY A 104 38.76 20.86 1.05
C GLY A 104 37.27 21.06 1.37
N MET A 105 36.88 20.70 2.59
CA MET A 105 35.47 20.69 3.01
C MET A 105 34.81 22.07 3.01
N LYS A 106 35.54 23.12 3.40
CA LYS A 106 35.03 24.49 3.31
C LYS A 106 34.63 24.87 1.89
N ALA A 107 35.38 24.39 0.90
CA ALA A 107 35.07 24.67 -0.48
C ALA A 107 33.84 23.87 -0.95
N LEU A 108 33.75 22.60 -0.55
CA LEU A 108 32.59 21.75 -0.81
C LEU A 108 31.29 22.37 -0.26
N ALA A 109 31.37 23.00 0.92
CA ALA A 109 30.27 23.73 1.53
C ALA A 109 29.98 25.08 0.82
N ASP A 110 30.98 25.98 0.70
CA ASP A 110 30.76 27.43 0.52
C ASP A 110 31.57 28.16 -0.58
N TYR A 111 32.43 27.50 -1.36
CA TYR A 111 33.55 28.16 -2.09
C TYR A 111 33.33 29.42 -2.97
N ALA A 112 33.70 30.64 -2.54
CA ALA A 112 33.73 31.81 -3.45
C ALA A 112 35.16 32.12 -3.96
N ILE A 113 35.38 32.09 -5.28
CA ILE A 113 36.50 32.83 -5.91
C ILE A 113 35.92 34.07 -6.56
N ASN A 114 36.50 35.25 -6.27
CA ASN A 114 36.22 36.50 -6.97
C ASN A 114 34.71 36.85 -7.09
N GLY A 115 33.91 36.50 -6.08
CA GLY A 115 32.49 36.84 -6.02
C GLY A 115 31.56 36.04 -6.94
N VAL A 116 32.05 35.00 -7.63
CA VAL A 116 31.21 34.13 -8.47
C VAL A 116 31.03 32.77 -7.79
N SER A 117 29.77 32.42 -7.50
CA SER A 117 29.41 31.12 -6.92
C SER A 117 29.17 30.11 -8.04
N PHE A 118 30.02 29.09 -8.15
CA PHE A 118 29.79 27.92 -9.01
C PHE A 118 29.28 26.75 -8.14
N TYR A 119 28.32 25.97 -8.65
CA TYR A 119 27.72 24.73 -8.12
C TYR A 119 28.29 24.23 -6.76
N LYS A 120 27.63 24.53 -5.62
CA LYS A 120 27.94 23.98 -4.28
C LYS A 120 26.68 23.51 -3.56
N ILE A 121 26.87 22.78 -2.46
CA ILE A 121 25.80 22.33 -1.55
C ILE A 121 24.98 23.52 -0.99
N HIS A 122 25.59 24.50 -0.30
CA HIS A 122 24.79 25.60 0.26
C HIS A 122 24.16 26.52 -0.80
N SER A 123 24.85 26.74 -1.92
CA SER A 123 24.31 27.54 -3.04
C SER A 123 23.10 26.90 -3.71
N LYS A 124 22.94 25.58 -3.56
CA LYS A 124 21.78 24.81 -3.99
C LYS A 124 20.64 24.86 -2.97
N GLY A 125 20.85 25.51 -1.83
CA GLY A 125 19.96 25.49 -0.67
C GLY A 125 19.89 24.13 0.02
N LEU A 126 20.93 23.31 -0.15
CA LEU A 126 21.13 22.07 0.62
C LEU A 126 22.07 22.37 1.80
N LYS A 127 22.16 21.44 2.74
CA LYS A 127 22.98 21.47 3.94
C LYS A 127 24.03 20.37 3.88
N LEU A 128 25.23 20.64 4.40
CA LEU A 128 26.32 19.67 4.43
C LEU A 128 26.43 19.00 5.79
N ALA A 129 26.36 17.67 5.82
CA ALA A 129 26.58 16.86 7.01
C ALA A 129 27.91 16.10 6.92
N ILE A 130 28.54 15.85 8.06
CA ILE A 130 29.81 15.11 8.13
C ILE A 130 29.78 14.10 9.27
N TYR A 131 30.48 12.99 9.05
CA TYR A 131 30.74 11.95 10.03
C TYR A 131 32.06 12.19 10.77
N GLU A 132 32.07 11.87 12.06
CA GLU A 132 33.26 11.81 12.90
C GLU A 132 33.07 10.81 14.06
N ASP A 133 34.14 10.44 14.77
CA ASP A 133 34.08 9.52 15.91
C ASP A 133 34.63 10.16 17.19
N PHE A 134 34.09 9.78 18.35
CA PHE A 134 34.60 10.19 19.66
C PHE A 134 35.99 9.64 19.99
N GLY A 135 36.28 8.40 19.56
CA GLY A 135 37.50 7.67 19.89
C GLY A 135 38.75 8.23 19.22
N SER A 136 39.88 7.58 19.48
CA SER A 136 41.14 7.92 18.79
C SER A 136 41.09 7.63 17.30
N LYS A 137 40.20 6.71 16.89
CA LYS A 137 40.02 6.25 15.52
C LYS A 137 38.54 6.09 15.17
N THR A 138 38.18 6.47 13.95
CA THR A 138 36.86 6.19 13.37
C THR A 138 36.65 4.70 13.12
N CYS A 139 35.43 4.29 12.75
CA CYS A 139 35.11 2.90 12.40
C CYS A 139 36.02 2.34 11.30
N ALA A 140 36.39 3.17 10.32
CA ALA A 140 37.31 2.80 9.24
C ALA A 140 38.81 3.04 9.57
N GLY A 141 39.15 3.47 10.79
CA GLY A 141 40.54 3.60 11.23
C GLY A 141 41.21 4.93 10.91
N TYR A 142 40.45 5.96 10.52
CA TYR A 142 40.93 7.33 10.35
C TYR A 142 41.02 8.07 11.70
N PRO A 143 41.75 9.19 11.82
CA PRO A 143 41.86 9.91 13.10
C PRO A 143 40.49 10.33 13.67
N GLY A 144 40.17 9.88 14.88
CA GLY A 144 38.96 10.29 15.60
C GLY A 144 39.20 11.49 16.52
N SER A 145 38.15 11.98 17.18
CA SER A 145 38.12 13.25 17.95
C SER A 145 38.56 13.16 19.41
N GLU A 146 39.07 12.01 19.86
CA GLU A 146 39.56 11.86 21.23
C GLU A 146 40.65 12.91 21.51
N PHE A 147 40.46 13.69 22.58
CA PHE A 147 41.29 14.86 22.95
C PHE A 147 41.22 16.08 22.00
N TYR A 148 40.47 16.03 20.91
CA TYR A 148 40.35 17.09 19.90
C TYR A 148 38.94 17.67 19.75
N LEU A 149 37.95 17.24 20.55
CA LEU A 149 36.53 17.66 20.44
C LEU A 149 36.31 19.16 20.17
N MET A 150 36.95 20.05 20.94
CA MET A 150 36.80 21.51 20.75
C MET A 150 37.45 21.99 19.45
N THR A 151 38.61 21.44 19.09
CA THR A 151 39.32 21.75 17.84
C THR A 151 38.48 21.31 16.63
N ASP A 152 37.87 20.14 16.72
CA ASP A 152 37.08 19.55 15.63
C ASP A 152 35.73 20.26 15.49
N ALA A 153 35.04 20.57 16.60
CA ALA A 153 33.83 21.41 16.58
C ALA A 153 34.06 22.76 15.88
N ASN A 154 35.13 23.47 16.25
CA ASN A 154 35.52 24.72 15.58
C ASN A 154 35.86 24.50 14.11
N THR A 155 36.51 23.38 13.77
CA THR A 155 36.83 23.03 12.39
C THR A 155 35.58 22.81 11.54
N PHE A 156 34.59 22.09 12.05
CA PHE A 156 33.32 21.87 11.38
C PHE A 156 32.56 23.17 11.16
N ALA A 157 32.50 24.03 12.19
CA ALA A 157 31.88 25.35 12.04
C ALA A 157 32.60 26.24 11.02
N GLU A 158 33.93 26.24 11.01
CA GLU A 158 34.74 26.99 10.03
C GLU A 158 34.56 26.48 8.60
N TRP A 159 34.35 25.18 8.42
CA TRP A 159 34.06 24.55 7.13
C TRP A 159 32.61 24.76 6.68
N GLY A 160 31.74 25.21 7.57
CA GLY A 160 30.33 25.42 7.25
C GLY A 160 29.49 24.15 7.34
N ILE A 161 29.86 23.18 8.17
CA ILE A 161 29.06 21.98 8.40
C ILE A 161 27.73 22.35 9.09
N ASP A 162 26.64 21.72 8.69
CA ASP A 162 25.28 21.93 9.23
C ASP A 162 24.80 20.77 10.11
N MET A 163 25.41 19.60 9.98
CA MET A 163 25.10 18.43 10.79
C MET A 163 26.34 17.58 11.04
N LEU A 164 26.49 17.09 12.27
CA LEU A 164 27.53 16.15 12.66
C LEU A 164 26.89 14.82 13.05
N LYS A 165 27.23 13.72 12.36
CA LYS A 165 27.06 12.35 12.87
C LYS A 165 28.31 11.98 13.66
N PHE A 166 28.12 11.53 14.89
CA PHE A 166 29.20 11.27 15.83
C PHE A 166 29.05 9.89 16.44
N ASP A 167 30.03 9.04 16.17
CA ASP A 167 30.01 7.64 16.55
C ASP A 167 31.05 7.32 17.64
N THR A 168 31.08 6.07 18.09
CA THR A 168 31.91 5.59 19.19
C THR A 168 32.60 4.26 18.87
N CYS A 169 32.97 4.06 17.61
CA CYS A 169 33.68 2.88 17.19
C CYS A 169 35.01 2.71 17.93
N ASN A 170 35.42 1.45 18.12
CA ASN A 170 36.69 1.08 18.72
C ASN A 170 36.95 1.54 20.17
N ASN A 171 35.92 2.04 20.89
CA ASN A 171 36.01 2.42 22.30
C ASN A 171 35.38 1.37 23.22
N ASN A 172 35.88 1.24 24.45
CA ASN A 172 35.20 0.47 25.49
C ASN A 172 33.98 1.26 25.99
N HIS A 173 32.79 0.67 25.90
CA HIS A 173 31.51 1.33 26.23
C HIS A 173 31.39 1.81 27.69
N ASP A 174 32.28 1.38 28.59
CA ASP A 174 32.35 1.85 29.99
C ASP A 174 32.82 3.31 30.12
N ASP A 175 33.58 3.84 29.15
CA ASP A 175 34.10 5.22 29.17
C ASP A 175 33.02 6.27 28.83
N LEU A 176 31.87 5.85 28.31
CA LEU A 176 30.74 6.71 27.93
C LEU A 176 29.98 7.29 29.15
N ASN A 177 30.21 6.73 30.35
CA ASN A 177 29.48 7.06 31.59
C ASN A 177 30.28 7.92 32.60
N TYR A 178 31.47 8.42 32.26
CA TYR A 178 32.26 9.28 33.17
C TYR A 178 31.73 10.73 33.24
N GLY A 179 30.45 10.86 33.60
CA GLY A 179 29.77 12.11 33.94
C GLY A 179 28.90 12.01 35.20
N ARG A 180 29.07 10.96 36.03
CA ARG A 180 28.25 10.73 37.23
C ARG A 180 29.00 10.61 38.56
N TYR A 181 30.01 11.44 38.81
CA TYR A 181 30.40 11.77 40.19
C TYR A 181 31.00 13.18 40.23
N LEU A 182 30.23 14.17 40.69
CA LEU A 182 30.66 15.39 41.43
C LEU A 182 29.61 16.51 41.26
N CYS A 183 28.44 16.35 41.86
CA CYS A 183 27.58 17.49 42.21
C CYS A 183 26.85 17.28 43.54
N SER A 184 27.57 16.76 44.54
CA SER A 184 27.03 16.61 45.89
C SER A 184 28.01 16.90 47.03
N PHE A 185 29.19 17.49 46.79
CA PHE A 185 30.18 17.67 47.87
C PHE A 185 30.94 18.99 47.99
N PHE A 186 30.58 20.06 47.28
CA PHE A 186 31.20 21.38 47.54
C PHE A 186 30.17 22.50 47.60
N CYS A 187 29.48 22.58 48.74
CA CYS A 187 28.90 23.81 49.24
C CYS A 187 29.33 24.00 50.70
N SER A 188 30.61 24.34 50.92
CA SER A 188 31.02 25.08 52.11
C SER A 188 32.43 25.65 51.92
N SER A 189 32.49 26.96 51.97
CA SER A 189 33.67 27.82 52.11
C SER A 189 34.69 27.33 53.14
N LEU A 190 35.94 27.07 52.74
CA LEU A 190 37.19 27.43 53.44
C LEU A 190 38.44 26.78 52.80
N CYS A 191 39.57 27.49 52.92
CA CYS A 191 40.96 27.09 52.64
C CYS A 191 41.55 27.28 51.22
N LEU A 192 41.94 28.54 50.97
CA LEU A 192 43.28 28.88 50.47
C LEU A 192 44.37 28.29 51.40
N PHE A 193 45.56 28.02 50.85
CA PHE A 193 46.77 27.45 51.49
C PHE A 193 46.93 25.93 51.41
N PHE A 194 47.15 25.37 50.21
CA PHE A 194 48.19 24.37 49.93
C PHE A 194 48.40 24.31 48.41
N PHE A 195 49.13 25.31 47.93
CA PHE A 195 49.52 25.52 46.53
C PHE A 195 50.81 24.75 46.24
N PHE A 196 50.89 24.14 45.04
CA PHE A 196 52.03 23.41 44.46
C PHE A 196 52.33 22.01 45.03
N ILE A 197 51.82 20.97 44.36
CA ILE A 197 52.50 19.69 44.00
C ILE A 197 51.51 18.62 43.47
N PHE A 198 50.19 18.78 43.61
CA PHE A 198 49.20 17.78 43.14
C PHE A 198 48.24 18.26 42.03
N PHE A 199 48.66 19.21 41.19
CA PHE A 199 47.92 19.61 39.99
C PHE A 199 48.29 18.73 38.79
N LYS A 200 47.78 17.50 38.75
CA LYS A 200 47.71 16.69 37.52
C LYS A 200 46.53 15.70 37.46
N ALA A 201 45.63 15.71 38.43
CA ALA A 201 44.53 14.74 38.53
C ALA A 201 43.13 15.35 38.74
N PHE A 202 42.96 16.67 38.64
CA PHE A 202 41.69 17.36 38.95
C PHE A 202 41.12 18.26 37.84
N LEU A 203 41.59 18.08 36.61
CA LEU A 203 41.09 18.76 35.42
C LEU A 203 41.09 17.76 34.27
N PHE A 204 40.05 16.96 34.11
CA PHE A 204 39.68 16.26 32.87
C PHE A 204 38.27 15.64 33.05
N PRO A 205 37.48 15.53 31.97
CA PRO A 205 36.53 16.57 31.54
C PRO A 205 35.09 16.04 31.51
N LEU A 206 34.11 16.88 31.14
CA LEU A 206 32.94 16.35 30.43
C LEU A 206 33.48 15.50 29.27
N ALA A 207 33.24 14.19 29.28
CA ALA A 207 33.70 13.27 28.24
C ALA A 207 32.52 12.80 27.40
N GLY A 208 32.73 12.62 26.09
CA GLY A 208 31.74 12.06 25.17
C GLY A 208 30.79 13.10 24.55
N PHE A 209 29.57 12.66 24.26
CA PHE A 209 28.55 13.41 23.52
C PHE A 209 28.17 14.77 24.14
N PRO A 210 27.94 14.90 25.47
CA PRO A 210 27.59 16.21 26.05
C PRO A 210 28.70 17.25 25.89
N ALA A 211 29.97 16.82 25.87
CA ALA A 211 31.08 17.74 25.67
C ALA A 211 31.12 18.26 24.23
N MET A 212 30.93 17.36 23.26
CA MET A 212 30.84 17.74 21.86
C MET A 212 29.65 18.68 21.61
N GLU A 213 28.48 18.41 22.18
CA GLU A 213 27.31 19.30 22.11
C GLU A 213 27.65 20.72 22.59
N ILE A 214 28.26 20.86 23.78
CA ILE A 214 28.70 22.16 24.32
C ILE A 214 29.66 22.85 23.34
N PHE A 215 30.64 22.13 22.78
CA PHE A 215 31.60 22.72 21.86
C PHE A 215 30.96 23.16 20.55
N LEU A 216 30.05 22.36 19.98
CA LEU A 216 29.28 22.73 18.79
C LEU A 216 28.46 24.00 19.03
N ASN A 217 27.73 24.07 20.15
CA ASN A 217 26.94 25.25 20.51
C ASN A 217 27.81 26.50 20.73
N ASN A 218 29.02 26.33 21.29
CA ASN A 218 29.96 27.44 21.51
C ASN A 218 30.60 27.98 20.22
N THR A 219 30.51 27.28 19.09
CA THR A 219 31.01 27.79 17.81
C THR A 219 30.18 28.97 17.29
N GLY A 220 28.93 29.11 17.76
CA GLY A 220 27.98 30.11 17.26
C GLY A 220 27.35 29.77 15.91
N ARG A 221 27.70 28.64 15.28
CA ARG A 221 27.00 28.08 14.12
C ARG A 221 26.01 27.01 14.61
N PRO A 222 24.72 27.06 14.21
CA PRO A 222 23.80 25.96 14.46
C PRO A 222 24.25 24.71 13.70
N ILE A 223 24.61 23.65 14.42
CA ILE A 223 24.99 22.34 13.86
C ILE A 223 24.08 21.28 14.48
N LEU A 224 23.33 20.56 13.64
CA LEU A 224 22.47 19.47 14.07
C LEU A 224 23.35 18.31 14.55
N PHE A 225 23.11 17.81 15.75
CA PHE A 225 23.97 16.78 16.34
C PHE A 225 23.27 15.42 16.38
N SER A 226 23.81 14.47 15.61
CA SER A 226 23.37 13.08 15.51
C SER A 226 24.35 12.17 16.22
N CYS A 227 23.89 11.46 17.24
CA CYS A 227 24.75 10.68 18.13
C CYS A 227 24.54 9.18 17.95
N GLU A 228 25.60 8.38 18.04
CA GLU A 228 25.44 6.92 18.19
C GLU A 228 24.94 6.51 19.59
N TRP A 229 25.00 7.43 20.56
CA TRP A 229 24.51 7.19 21.92
C TRP A 229 22.98 7.16 21.99
N PRO A 230 22.33 6.06 22.43
CA PRO A 230 22.87 5.08 23.38
C PRO A 230 22.96 3.64 22.86
N HIS A 231 23.14 3.43 21.55
CA HIS A 231 23.13 2.11 20.88
C HIS A 231 23.93 1.03 21.62
N ALA A 232 25.03 1.40 22.29
CA ALA A 232 25.89 0.47 23.01
C ALA A 232 25.59 0.28 24.52
N LEU A 233 24.52 0.85 25.07
CA LEU A 233 24.20 0.79 26.49
C LEU A 233 23.06 -0.21 26.79
N PRO A 234 23.25 -1.12 27.77
CA PRO A 234 22.19 -2.07 28.17
C PRO A 234 20.92 -1.41 28.72
N THR A 235 21.06 -0.22 29.33
CA THR A 235 19.96 0.55 29.93
C THR A 235 20.14 2.04 29.60
N PRO A 236 19.60 2.50 28.45
CA PRO A 236 19.81 3.87 27.97
C PRO A 236 19.04 4.92 28.78
N ASP A 237 19.69 6.03 29.13
CA ASP A 237 19.04 7.24 29.69
C ASP A 237 18.67 8.21 28.56
N TYR A 238 17.57 7.93 27.86
CA TYR A 238 17.12 8.75 26.73
C TYR A 238 16.77 10.19 27.12
N ALA A 239 16.49 10.47 28.41
CA ALA A 239 16.29 11.84 28.88
C ALA A 239 17.60 12.65 28.87
N ALA A 240 18.74 11.99 29.14
CA ALA A 240 20.07 12.58 29.02
C ALA A 240 20.52 12.68 27.56
N VAL A 241 20.25 11.66 26.75
CA VAL A 241 20.52 11.65 25.29
C VAL A 241 19.82 12.82 24.62
N ARG A 242 18.51 12.97 24.86
CA ARG A 242 17.69 14.04 24.27
C ARG A 242 18.16 15.45 24.63
N LYS A 243 18.88 15.63 25.74
CA LYS A 243 19.47 16.93 26.11
C LYS A 243 20.77 17.25 25.37
N SER A 244 21.43 16.22 24.85
CA SER A 244 22.74 16.36 24.22
C SER A 244 22.66 16.19 22.70
N CYS A 245 21.63 15.53 22.18
CA CYS A 245 21.55 15.11 20.78
C CYS A 245 20.21 15.52 20.16
N ASN A 246 20.24 16.00 18.91
CA ASN A 246 19.04 16.26 18.12
C ASN A 246 18.45 14.98 17.51
N MET A 247 19.28 13.94 17.34
CA MET A 247 18.85 12.60 16.98
C MET A 247 19.88 11.58 17.48
N TRP A 248 19.44 10.33 17.66
CA TRP A 248 20.31 9.29 18.19
C TRP A 248 20.03 7.90 17.64
N ARG A 249 21.10 7.16 17.39
CA ARG A 249 21.06 5.76 16.97
C ARG A 249 20.36 4.89 18.01
N VAL A 250 19.43 4.06 17.58
CA VAL A 250 18.73 3.13 18.49
C VAL A 250 19.03 1.66 18.24
N TYR A 251 19.58 1.29 17.09
CA TYR A 251 19.83 -0.10 16.70
C TYR A 251 21.10 -0.23 15.86
N ARG A 252 21.47 -1.47 15.50
CA ARG A 252 22.61 -1.78 14.63
C ARG A 252 22.39 -1.30 13.19
N ASP A 253 23.50 -1.20 12.45
CA ASP A 253 23.53 -0.82 11.02
C ASP A 253 22.47 -1.57 10.22
N VAL A 254 21.68 -0.80 9.47
CA VAL A 254 20.79 -1.36 8.47
C VAL A 254 21.66 -1.86 7.32
N GLU A 255 21.32 -3.02 6.81
CA GLU A 255 21.93 -3.56 5.59
C GLU A 255 20.89 -3.51 4.47
N ASP A 256 21.34 -3.59 3.22
CA ASP A 256 20.47 -3.84 2.05
C ASP A 256 19.88 -5.28 2.10
N SER A 257 19.08 -5.56 3.12
CA SER A 257 18.44 -6.84 3.40
C SER A 257 17.16 -6.68 4.21
N TRP A 258 16.15 -7.50 3.91
CA TRP A 258 14.88 -7.42 4.63
C TRP A 258 14.98 -7.81 6.11
N ASP A 259 15.88 -8.72 6.45
CA ASP A 259 16.05 -9.18 7.83
C ASP A 259 16.44 -8.03 8.75
N THR A 260 17.42 -7.21 8.36
CA THR A 260 17.83 -6.04 9.18
C THR A 260 16.71 -4.99 9.31
N VAL A 261 15.96 -4.73 8.24
CA VAL A 261 14.80 -3.84 8.26
C VAL A 261 13.74 -4.35 9.24
N THR A 262 13.41 -5.65 9.20
CA THR A 262 12.42 -6.24 10.11
C THR A 262 12.89 -6.27 11.55
N ASP A 263 14.17 -6.52 11.81
CA ASP A 263 14.75 -6.50 13.15
C ASP A 263 14.62 -5.12 13.78
N ILE A 264 14.90 -4.06 13.03
CA ILE A 264 14.72 -2.67 13.49
C ILE A 264 13.25 -2.40 13.79
N ILE A 265 12.33 -2.77 12.90
CA ILE A 265 10.88 -2.61 13.11
C ILE A 265 10.42 -3.32 14.39
N ASN A 266 10.91 -4.55 14.60
CA ASN A 266 10.62 -5.33 15.79
C ASN A 266 11.22 -4.71 17.05
N PHE A 267 12.42 -4.13 16.97
CA PHE A 267 13.07 -3.43 18.07
C PHE A 267 12.29 -2.17 18.49
N TYR A 268 11.82 -1.37 17.53
CA TYR A 268 10.91 -0.23 17.78
C TYR A 268 9.63 -0.67 18.47
N ALA A 269 9.04 -1.77 18.01
CA ALA A 269 7.83 -2.35 18.57
C ALA A 269 8.01 -2.84 20.03
N GLN A 270 9.15 -3.47 20.34
CA GLN A 270 9.45 -4.01 21.67
C GLN A 270 9.78 -2.90 22.68
N ASN A 271 10.42 -1.83 22.23
CA ASN A 271 10.91 -0.75 23.10
C ASN A 271 10.07 0.53 22.97
N LYS A 272 8.79 0.39 22.61
CA LYS A 272 7.88 1.51 22.30
C LYS A 272 7.78 2.56 23.41
N GLU A 273 7.87 2.15 24.67
CA GLU A 273 7.81 3.07 25.83
C GLU A 273 9.03 3.99 25.92
N TRP A 274 10.21 3.55 25.46
CA TRP A 274 11.37 4.42 25.41
C TRP A 274 11.19 5.47 24.33
N PHE A 275 10.91 5.05 23.10
CA PHE A 275 10.88 6.00 21.99
C PHE A 275 9.68 6.95 22.05
N SER A 276 8.47 6.47 22.36
CA SER A 276 7.29 7.34 22.43
C SER A 276 7.34 8.42 23.53
N ASN A 277 8.14 8.22 24.58
CA ASN A 277 8.31 9.19 25.66
C ASN A 277 9.46 10.19 25.44
N TYR A 278 10.37 9.90 24.51
CA TYR A 278 11.57 10.71 24.30
C TYR A 278 11.77 11.17 22.86
N THR A 279 11.02 10.69 21.88
CA THR A 279 11.02 11.20 20.49
C THR A 279 10.05 12.38 20.35
N GLY A 280 10.42 13.37 19.55
CA GLY A 280 9.59 14.55 19.23
C GLY A 280 10.45 15.78 18.91
N PRO A 281 9.85 16.94 18.59
CA PRO A 281 10.56 18.12 18.11
C PRO A 281 11.84 18.44 18.89
N GLY A 282 12.98 18.48 18.19
CA GLY A 282 14.32 18.70 18.74
C GLY A 282 15.08 17.44 19.20
N GLY A 283 14.51 16.24 19.04
CA GLY A 283 15.14 14.98 19.44
C GLY A 283 14.48 13.74 18.82
N TRP A 284 15.18 13.01 17.95
CA TRP A 284 14.60 11.89 17.20
C TRP A 284 15.33 10.57 17.40
N ALA A 285 14.58 9.50 17.63
CA ALA A 285 15.11 8.14 17.54
C ALA A 285 15.45 7.81 16.08
N ASP A 286 16.71 7.44 15.83
CA ASP A 286 17.24 7.15 14.51
C ASP A 286 17.37 5.63 14.28
N PRO A 287 16.47 5.04 13.48
CA PRO A 287 16.50 3.63 13.08
C PRO A 287 17.61 3.29 12.07
N ASP A 288 18.44 4.25 11.68
CA ASP A 288 19.36 4.24 10.52
C ASP A 288 18.73 4.73 9.22
N MET A 289 19.55 4.73 8.19
CA MET A 289 19.21 5.05 6.82
C MET A 289 18.09 4.20 6.17
N LEU A 290 17.52 4.76 5.11
CA LEU A 290 16.67 4.08 4.14
C LEU A 290 17.54 3.49 3.03
N VAL A 291 17.33 2.21 2.72
CA VAL A 291 18.00 1.49 1.60
C VAL A 291 17.04 1.33 0.41
N VAL A 292 16.05 2.22 0.34
CA VAL A 292 15.05 2.28 -0.73
C VAL A 292 15.73 2.66 -2.04
N GLY A 293 15.57 1.82 -3.06
CA GLY A 293 16.22 1.96 -4.36
C GLY A 293 17.53 1.20 -4.52
N ASP A 294 18.00 0.51 -3.48
CA ASP A 294 19.05 -0.50 -3.58
C ASP A 294 18.47 -1.88 -3.98
N PHE A 295 19.31 -2.92 -4.00
CA PHE A 295 19.03 -4.16 -4.72
C PHE A 295 18.44 -5.27 -3.84
N GLY A 296 18.59 -5.20 -2.52
CA GLY A 296 18.26 -6.24 -1.56
C GLY A 296 16.82 -6.23 -1.07
N LEU A 297 16.06 -5.17 -1.34
CA LEU A 297 14.64 -5.07 -0.99
C LEU A 297 13.72 -5.15 -2.22
N SER A 298 12.70 -5.99 -2.16
CA SER A 298 11.57 -5.95 -3.09
C SER A 298 10.76 -4.65 -2.97
N ASP A 299 9.97 -4.30 -3.99
CA ASP A 299 9.12 -3.09 -3.98
C ASP A 299 8.21 -3.01 -2.74
N SER A 300 7.60 -4.14 -2.35
CA SER A 300 6.78 -4.23 -1.13
C SER A 300 7.58 -3.99 0.15
N GLN A 301 8.82 -4.48 0.22
CA GLN A 301 9.71 -4.31 1.36
C GLN A 301 10.23 -2.87 1.46
N GLN A 302 10.54 -2.23 0.33
CA GLN A 302 10.90 -0.82 0.27
C GLN A 302 9.73 0.06 0.75
N LYS A 303 8.51 -0.20 0.27
CA LYS A 303 7.28 0.46 0.74
C LYS A 303 7.10 0.30 2.24
N ALA A 304 7.34 -0.90 2.77
CA ALA A 304 7.25 -1.17 4.19
C ALA A 304 8.31 -0.40 5.00
N GLN A 305 9.58 -0.37 4.57
CA GLN A 305 10.62 0.41 5.26
C GLN A 305 10.25 1.89 5.30
N MET A 306 9.91 2.49 4.15
CA MET A 306 9.54 3.90 4.07
C MET A 306 8.32 4.23 4.94
N ALA A 307 7.29 3.39 4.92
CA ALA A 307 6.09 3.59 5.75
C ALA A 307 6.41 3.48 7.24
N MET A 308 7.22 2.50 7.66
CA MET A 308 7.56 2.32 9.06
C MET A 308 8.44 3.44 9.60
N TRP A 309 9.46 3.88 8.85
CA TRP A 309 10.27 5.04 9.23
C TRP A 309 9.43 6.31 9.33
N ALA A 310 8.48 6.49 8.40
CA ALA A 310 7.54 7.60 8.46
C ALA A 310 6.66 7.55 9.73
N MET A 311 6.07 6.39 10.02
CA MET A 311 5.27 6.17 11.23
C MET A 311 6.09 6.33 12.53
N PHE A 312 7.38 6.01 12.50
CA PHE A 312 8.26 6.20 13.64
C PHE A 312 8.59 7.68 13.91
N SER A 313 8.19 8.60 13.02
CA SER A 313 8.71 9.98 13.02
C SER A 313 10.25 9.98 13.03
N ALA A 314 10.85 9.04 12.30
CA ALA A 314 12.29 8.88 12.24
C ALA A 314 12.92 9.83 11.20
N PRO A 315 14.20 10.19 11.35
CA PRO A 315 14.96 10.83 10.28
C PRO A 315 14.91 9.99 8.99
N LEU A 316 14.65 10.64 7.86
CA LEU A 316 14.60 9.98 6.54
C LEU A 316 15.90 10.26 5.79
N LEU A 317 16.97 9.58 6.18
CA LEU A 317 18.27 9.68 5.53
C LEU A 317 18.42 8.51 4.55
N MET A 318 18.44 8.76 3.24
CA MET A 318 18.55 7.69 2.23
C MET A 318 20.02 7.40 1.89
N SER A 319 20.36 6.13 1.67
CA SER A 319 21.63 5.75 1.03
C SER A 319 21.31 5.00 -0.25
N VAL A 320 21.47 5.65 -1.40
CA VAL A 320 21.11 5.10 -2.73
C VAL A 320 21.84 5.86 -3.84
N GLU A 321 22.05 5.23 -4.99
CA GLU A 321 22.61 5.88 -6.18
C GLU A 321 21.55 6.72 -6.92
N LEU A 322 21.57 8.04 -6.75
CA LEU A 322 20.55 8.93 -7.33
C LEU A 322 20.71 9.15 -8.85
N ARG A 323 21.88 8.91 -9.45
CA ARG A 323 22.08 9.10 -10.89
C ARG A 323 21.31 8.09 -11.73
N ASN A 324 21.03 6.90 -11.19
CA ASN A 324 20.38 5.80 -11.91
C ASN A 324 19.30 5.07 -11.09
N ILE A 325 18.70 5.76 -10.09
CA ILE A 325 17.67 5.18 -9.22
C ILE A 325 16.45 4.67 -10.00
N ASP A 326 15.90 3.53 -9.57
CA ASP A 326 14.65 2.98 -10.10
C ASP A 326 13.51 4.02 -9.94
N PRO A 327 12.71 4.30 -10.99
CA PRO A 327 11.64 5.30 -10.93
C PRO A 327 10.60 5.08 -9.82
N ARG A 328 10.34 3.83 -9.43
CA ARG A 328 9.41 3.50 -8.33
C ARG A 328 10.01 3.83 -6.98
N ALA A 329 11.29 3.51 -6.78
CA ALA A 329 12.02 3.89 -5.57
C ALA A 329 12.12 5.42 -5.43
N LYS A 330 12.39 6.12 -6.53
CA LYS A 330 12.33 7.59 -6.59
C LYS A 330 10.94 8.11 -6.20
N ALA A 331 9.88 7.58 -6.79
CA ALA A 331 8.51 7.98 -6.48
C ALA A 331 8.13 7.71 -5.00
N LEU A 332 8.60 6.59 -4.44
CA LEU A 332 8.40 6.23 -3.04
C LEU A 332 9.11 7.21 -2.10
N LEU A 333 10.38 7.50 -2.34
CA LEU A 333 11.16 8.49 -1.59
C LEU A 333 10.55 9.89 -1.73
N GLN A 334 9.96 10.23 -2.88
CA GLN A 334 9.31 11.53 -3.10
C GLN A 334 7.82 11.59 -2.72
N ASN A 335 7.29 10.54 -2.08
CA ASN A 335 5.88 10.47 -1.76
C ASN A 335 5.49 11.48 -0.66
N LYS A 336 4.98 12.64 -1.09
CA LYS A 336 4.57 13.75 -0.20
C LYS A 336 3.56 13.34 0.86
N ASN A 337 2.71 12.35 0.60
CA ASN A 337 1.70 11.92 1.57
C ASN A 337 2.33 11.10 2.71
N VAL A 338 3.29 10.23 2.38
CA VAL A 338 4.04 9.46 3.40
C VAL A 338 5.00 10.38 4.16
N ILE A 339 5.69 11.28 3.46
CA ILE A 339 6.54 12.31 4.09
C ILE A 339 5.71 13.19 5.02
N ALA A 340 4.49 13.58 4.66
CA ALA A 340 3.65 14.42 5.52
C ALA A 340 3.31 13.74 6.86
N ILE A 341 3.19 12.42 6.90
CA ILE A 341 3.02 11.67 8.16
C ILE A 341 4.29 11.76 9.01
N ASN A 342 5.46 11.57 8.38
CA ASN A 342 6.75 11.68 9.06
C ASN A 342 7.03 13.10 9.58
N GLN A 343 6.67 14.11 8.78
CA GLN A 343 6.93 15.52 9.03
C GLN A 343 5.80 16.20 9.82
N ASP A 344 4.95 15.43 10.50
CA ASP A 344 3.90 15.98 11.37
C ASP A 344 4.54 16.84 12.49
N PRO A 345 4.12 18.10 12.67
CA PRO A 345 4.72 19.01 13.67
C PRO A 345 4.58 18.54 15.12
N LEU A 346 3.65 17.63 15.42
CA LEU A 346 3.53 17.03 16.76
C LEU A 346 4.67 16.04 17.03
N GLY A 347 5.26 15.44 15.99
CA GLY A 347 6.39 14.51 16.11
C GLY A 347 6.08 13.25 16.91
N ASN A 348 4.80 12.85 16.95
CA ASN A 348 4.37 11.70 17.73
C ASN A 348 4.71 10.40 16.99
N GLN A 349 5.64 9.65 17.55
CA GLN A 349 5.97 8.33 17.06
C GLN A 349 4.80 7.34 17.25
N ALA A 350 4.62 6.46 16.25
CA ALA A 350 3.68 5.35 16.33
C ALA A 350 4.01 4.36 17.46
N ILE A 351 2.97 3.92 18.17
CA ILE A 351 3.05 2.89 19.20
C ILE A 351 2.36 1.63 18.67
N LYS A 352 3.05 0.49 18.74
CA LYS A 352 2.43 -0.80 18.45
C LYS A 352 1.34 -1.12 19.48
N ILE A 353 0.09 -1.18 19.02
CA ILE A 353 -1.09 -1.44 19.87
C ILE A 353 -1.25 -2.94 20.09
N TYR A 354 -1.32 -3.72 19.01
CA TYR A 354 -1.39 -5.18 19.03
C TYR A 354 -0.67 -5.75 17.80
N GLN A 355 -0.24 -7.00 17.89
CA GLN A 355 0.22 -7.79 16.74
C GLN A 355 -0.80 -8.88 16.51
N VAL A 356 -1.40 -8.90 15.34
CA VAL A 356 -2.16 -10.08 14.91
C VAL A 356 -1.13 -11.09 14.44
N ASN A 357 -0.74 -11.97 15.35
CA ASN A 357 -0.21 -13.25 14.90
C ASN A 357 -1.41 -14.01 14.36
N ILE A 358 -1.41 -14.33 13.07
CA ILE A 358 -2.41 -15.22 12.48
C ILE A 358 -2.08 -16.64 12.95
N ASN A 359 -2.20 -16.85 14.26
CA ASN A 359 -2.37 -18.14 14.88
C ASN A 359 -3.86 -18.23 15.16
N PHE A 360 -4.56 -19.03 14.36
CA PHE A 360 -5.97 -19.28 14.57
C PHE A 360 -6.20 -19.79 16.01
N CYS A 361 -7.09 -19.11 16.72
CA CYS A 361 -7.74 -19.49 17.99
C CYS A 361 -7.11 -18.98 19.30
N SER A 362 -7.78 -18.03 19.96
CA SER A 362 -8.30 -18.22 21.34
C SER A 362 -9.05 -16.98 21.90
N SER A 363 -10.32 -17.22 22.25
CA SER A 363 -11.15 -16.67 23.36
C SER A 363 -11.34 -15.15 23.59
N VAL A 364 -12.58 -14.76 23.29
CA VAL A 364 -13.51 -13.82 23.95
C VAL A 364 -13.14 -13.36 25.37
N GLU A 365 -13.04 -12.03 25.55
CA GLU A 365 -13.74 -11.21 26.58
C GLU A 365 -13.23 -9.75 26.52
N LEU A 366 -13.96 -8.83 25.87
CA LEU A 366 -14.57 -7.66 26.51
C LEU A 366 -15.33 -6.79 25.49
N LEU A 367 -16.51 -6.37 25.91
CA LEU A 367 -17.56 -5.69 25.18
C LEU A 367 -17.18 -4.32 24.58
N VAL A 368 -17.73 -4.10 23.38
CA VAL A 368 -18.40 -2.88 22.91
C VAL A 368 -17.57 -1.59 22.96
N LEU A 369 -16.88 -1.30 21.86
CA LEU A 369 -16.87 0.03 21.25
C LEU A 369 -16.32 -0.06 19.82
N SER A 370 -17.14 0.37 18.85
CA SER A 370 -16.81 0.63 17.45
C SER A 370 -16.67 -0.63 16.57
N SER A 371 -17.65 -1.10 15.78
CA SER A 371 -18.36 -0.36 14.72
C SER A 371 -17.50 0.63 13.92
N ILE A 372 -16.22 0.33 13.72
CA ILE A 372 -15.51 0.80 12.54
C ILE A 372 -15.49 -0.35 11.55
N VAL A 373 -16.38 -0.25 10.57
CA VAL A 373 -16.31 -0.96 9.30
C VAL A 373 -14.84 -0.92 8.86
N CYS A 374 -14.24 -2.08 8.60
CA CYS A 374 -12.97 -2.16 7.90
C CYS A 374 -13.21 -1.59 6.50
N VAL A 375 -13.07 -0.27 6.35
CA VAL A 375 -13.11 0.39 5.06
C VAL A 375 -11.78 0.07 4.40
N THR A 376 -11.77 -1.00 3.62
CA THR A 376 -10.78 -1.13 2.56
C THR A 376 -10.96 0.09 1.65
N LEU A 377 -9.89 0.85 1.38
CA LEU A 377 -9.94 2.04 0.53
C LEU A 377 -10.24 1.61 -0.91
N ALA A 378 -11.51 1.41 -1.22
CA ALA A 378 -12.05 1.18 -2.56
C ALA A 378 -12.23 2.51 -3.31
N LEU A 379 -12.50 2.43 -4.61
CA LEU A 379 -13.11 3.55 -5.33
C LEU A 379 -14.37 4.00 -4.58
N GLU A 380 -14.33 5.20 -4.03
CA GLU A 380 -15.39 5.75 -3.18
C GLU A 380 -16.30 6.67 -4.00
N ASN A 381 -16.88 6.14 -5.07
CA ASN A 381 -17.88 6.83 -5.90
C ASN A 381 -19.33 6.57 -5.44
N GLY A 382 -19.52 5.88 -4.32
CA GLY A 382 -20.85 5.56 -3.77
C GLY A 382 -21.53 4.33 -4.38
N LEU A 383 -20.98 3.75 -5.46
CA LEU A 383 -21.59 2.66 -6.22
C LEU A 383 -21.09 1.28 -5.78
N ALA A 384 -21.71 0.22 -6.32
CA ALA A 384 -21.32 -1.17 -6.14
C ALA A 384 -21.10 -1.60 -4.67
N ARG A 385 -21.96 -1.15 -3.75
CA ARG A 385 -21.86 -1.50 -2.31
C ARG A 385 -22.16 -2.97 -2.02
N THR A 386 -22.93 -3.59 -2.90
CA THR A 386 -23.02 -5.03 -3.09
C THR A 386 -22.65 -5.33 -4.55
N PRO A 387 -22.35 -6.59 -4.90
CA PRO A 387 -21.99 -6.93 -6.27
C PRO A 387 -23.10 -6.49 -7.25
N PRO A 388 -22.76 -5.81 -8.37
CA PRO A 388 -23.76 -5.39 -9.36
C PRO A 388 -24.51 -6.58 -9.95
N MET A 389 -25.79 -6.39 -10.28
CA MET A 389 -26.61 -7.43 -10.90
C MET A 389 -27.30 -6.86 -12.15
N GLY A 390 -27.29 -7.60 -13.24
CA GLY A 390 -27.85 -7.13 -14.50
C GLY A 390 -27.81 -8.15 -15.63
N TRP A 391 -27.77 -7.64 -16.85
CA TRP A 391 -27.70 -8.40 -18.08
C TRP A 391 -26.65 -7.77 -19.01
N LEU A 392 -25.83 -8.59 -19.69
CA LEU A 392 -24.78 -8.18 -20.63
C LEU A 392 -24.90 -8.97 -21.94
N SER A 393 -24.77 -8.31 -23.10
CA SER A 393 -25.04 -8.95 -24.39
C SER A 393 -23.98 -9.93 -24.89
N TRP A 394 -22.75 -9.90 -24.37
CA TRP A 394 -21.58 -10.51 -25.04
C TRP A 394 -21.66 -12.01 -25.27
N GLU A 395 -21.80 -12.83 -24.23
CA GLU A 395 -21.65 -14.28 -24.36
C GLU A 395 -22.71 -14.87 -25.29
N ARG A 396 -23.97 -14.46 -25.12
CA ARG A 396 -25.08 -15.02 -25.90
C ARG A 396 -25.24 -14.44 -27.30
N PHE A 397 -25.01 -13.14 -27.48
CA PHE A 397 -25.31 -12.42 -28.74
C PHE A 397 -24.05 -12.06 -29.53
N ARG A 398 -22.88 -12.02 -28.88
CA ARG A 398 -21.55 -11.78 -29.47
C ARG A 398 -21.59 -10.53 -30.37
N CYS A 399 -20.82 -10.54 -31.46
CA CYS A 399 -20.76 -9.45 -32.43
C CYS A 399 -21.70 -9.67 -33.63
N ASN A 400 -22.93 -10.14 -33.41
CA ASN A 400 -23.88 -10.33 -34.52
C ASN A 400 -24.44 -8.99 -34.99
N THR A 401 -23.95 -8.45 -36.11
CA THR A 401 -24.43 -7.17 -36.68
C THR A 401 -25.39 -7.32 -37.85
N ASP A 402 -25.70 -8.55 -38.29
CA ASP A 402 -26.59 -8.81 -39.43
C ASP A 402 -28.07 -8.75 -39.02
N CYS A 403 -28.57 -7.52 -38.87
CA CYS A 403 -29.97 -7.27 -38.53
C CYS A 403 -30.95 -7.58 -39.66
N LYS A 404 -30.47 -7.82 -40.88
CA LYS A 404 -31.34 -8.18 -42.01
C LYS A 404 -31.77 -9.64 -41.90
N ASN A 405 -30.82 -10.53 -41.62
CA ASN A 405 -31.10 -11.96 -41.50
C ASN A 405 -31.45 -12.38 -40.06
N PHE A 406 -30.96 -11.65 -39.06
CA PHE A 406 -31.16 -11.95 -37.64
C PHE A 406 -31.70 -10.74 -36.85
N PRO A 407 -32.87 -10.17 -37.22
CA PRO A 407 -33.38 -8.92 -36.65
C PRO A 407 -33.66 -8.96 -35.14
N ASP A 408 -33.88 -10.15 -34.59
CA ASP A 408 -34.17 -10.33 -33.16
C ASP A 408 -32.93 -10.59 -32.32
N THR A 409 -31.80 -10.98 -32.91
CA THR A 409 -30.58 -11.36 -32.18
C THR A 409 -29.35 -10.56 -32.60
N CYS A 410 -29.48 -9.63 -33.55
CA CYS A 410 -28.42 -8.71 -33.86
C CYS A 410 -28.27 -7.63 -32.78
N ILE A 411 -27.05 -7.13 -32.61
CA ILE A 411 -26.70 -6.01 -31.73
C ILE A 411 -27.36 -4.73 -32.28
N SER A 412 -28.51 -4.38 -31.70
CA SER A 412 -29.36 -3.28 -32.13
C SER A 412 -30.13 -2.69 -30.96
N GLU A 413 -30.63 -1.46 -31.11
CA GLU A 413 -31.48 -0.80 -30.12
C GLU A 413 -32.69 -1.68 -29.72
N LYS A 414 -33.27 -2.41 -30.67
CA LYS A 414 -34.39 -3.33 -30.41
C LYS A 414 -34.02 -4.41 -29.39
N LEU A 415 -32.85 -5.03 -29.53
CA LEU A 415 -32.40 -6.09 -28.62
C LEU A 415 -32.38 -5.60 -27.18
N TYR A 416 -31.76 -4.46 -26.91
CA TYR A 416 -31.63 -3.91 -25.56
C TYR A 416 -32.98 -3.44 -24.99
N ARG A 417 -33.88 -2.90 -25.82
CA ARG A 417 -35.25 -2.58 -25.40
C ARG A 417 -36.03 -3.83 -25.01
N ASP A 418 -35.95 -4.89 -25.81
CA ASP A 418 -36.59 -6.17 -25.51
C ASP A 418 -36.08 -6.73 -24.17
N MET A 419 -34.76 -6.74 -23.94
CA MET A 419 -34.19 -7.24 -22.68
C MET A 419 -34.57 -6.39 -21.48
N ALA A 420 -34.59 -5.06 -21.61
CA ALA A 420 -35.07 -4.16 -20.57
C ALA A 420 -36.54 -4.45 -20.21
N ASP A 421 -37.39 -4.70 -21.21
CA ASP A 421 -38.78 -5.08 -20.99
C ASP A 421 -38.91 -6.43 -20.28
N ARG A 422 -38.10 -7.43 -20.66
CA ARG A 422 -38.11 -8.73 -19.98
C ARG A 422 -37.64 -8.63 -18.54
N ILE A 423 -36.56 -7.88 -18.24
CA ILE A 423 -36.08 -7.70 -16.86
C ILE A 423 -37.18 -7.16 -15.94
N VAL A 424 -37.98 -6.20 -16.42
CA VAL A 424 -39.12 -5.69 -15.64
C VAL A 424 -40.29 -6.67 -15.62
N ALA A 425 -40.74 -7.13 -16.79
CA ALA A 425 -41.96 -7.94 -16.89
C ALA A 425 -41.83 -9.29 -16.19
N ASP A 426 -40.62 -9.85 -16.14
CA ASP A 426 -40.35 -11.15 -15.53
C ASP A 426 -39.96 -11.09 -14.06
N GLY A 427 -39.83 -9.91 -13.46
CA GLY A 427 -39.59 -9.74 -12.02
C GLY A 427 -38.11 -9.68 -11.59
N TYR A 428 -37.18 -9.57 -12.54
CA TYR A 428 -35.74 -9.52 -12.25
C TYR A 428 -35.32 -8.23 -11.56
N ARG A 429 -35.92 -7.11 -11.97
CA ARG A 429 -35.64 -5.79 -11.38
C ARG A 429 -35.89 -5.79 -9.87
N GLU A 430 -36.99 -6.39 -9.44
CA GLU A 430 -37.43 -6.49 -8.04
C GLU A 430 -36.47 -7.34 -7.20
N LEU A 431 -35.68 -8.22 -7.84
CA LEU A 431 -34.67 -9.06 -7.22
C LEU A 431 -33.27 -8.42 -7.21
N GLY A 432 -33.10 -7.29 -7.88
CA GLY A 432 -31.85 -6.53 -7.88
C GLY A 432 -31.14 -6.41 -9.23
N TYR A 433 -31.58 -7.15 -10.26
CA TYR A 433 -31.02 -7.05 -11.61
C TYR A 433 -31.44 -5.73 -12.26
N LYS A 434 -30.56 -4.73 -12.21
CA LYS A 434 -30.87 -3.34 -12.58
C LYS A 434 -30.16 -2.85 -13.82
N TYR A 435 -29.09 -3.50 -14.24
CA TYR A 435 -28.28 -3.05 -15.37
C TYR A 435 -28.64 -3.79 -16.67
N VAL A 436 -28.74 -3.05 -17.76
CA VAL A 436 -28.80 -3.55 -19.15
C VAL A 436 -27.55 -3.03 -19.84
N CYS A 437 -26.59 -3.91 -20.09
CA CYS A 437 -25.27 -3.53 -20.57
C CYS A 437 -25.08 -3.89 -22.05
N ILE A 438 -24.73 -2.89 -22.84
CA ILE A 438 -24.24 -3.01 -24.21
C ILE A 438 -22.78 -3.46 -24.13
N ASP A 439 -22.42 -4.48 -24.91
CA ASP A 439 -21.03 -4.92 -25.10
C ASP A 439 -20.51 -4.46 -26.48
N ASP A 440 -19.38 -5.01 -26.96
CA ASP A 440 -18.75 -4.59 -28.22
C ASP A 440 -19.72 -4.65 -29.44
N CYS A 441 -19.30 -4.01 -30.54
CA CYS A 441 -20.00 -3.95 -31.82
C CYS A 441 -21.25 -3.07 -31.89
N TRP A 442 -21.48 -2.18 -30.92
CA TRP A 442 -22.56 -1.17 -30.99
C TRP A 442 -22.21 0.05 -31.85
N LEU A 443 -20.91 0.30 -32.02
CA LEU A 443 -20.33 1.46 -32.68
C LEU A 443 -20.58 1.45 -34.20
N ALA A 444 -20.64 2.65 -34.78
CA ALA A 444 -20.34 2.84 -36.19
C ALA A 444 -18.83 2.59 -36.44
N ASN A 445 -18.46 2.27 -37.68
CA ASN A 445 -17.05 1.98 -38.02
C ASN A 445 -16.11 3.20 -37.87
N GLU A 446 -16.65 4.42 -37.81
CA GLU A 446 -15.89 5.66 -37.70
C GLU A 446 -16.51 6.61 -36.67
N ARG A 447 -15.64 7.33 -35.95
CA ARG A 447 -16.04 8.46 -35.10
C ARG A 447 -16.61 9.60 -35.96
N ASP A 448 -17.39 10.49 -35.34
CA ASP A 448 -17.90 11.66 -36.04
C ASP A 448 -16.73 12.54 -36.52
N ASN A 449 -16.67 12.81 -37.82
CA ASN A 449 -15.52 13.47 -38.45
C ASN A 449 -15.35 14.95 -38.07
N LYS A 450 -16.34 15.57 -37.43
CA LYS A 450 -16.29 16.98 -37.00
C LYS A 450 -15.95 17.12 -35.53
N THR A 451 -16.51 16.26 -34.70
CA THR A 451 -16.44 16.35 -33.24
C THR A 451 -15.50 15.33 -32.62
N GLY A 452 -15.14 14.26 -33.34
CA GLY A 452 -14.36 13.13 -32.83
C GLY A 452 -15.14 12.20 -31.89
N LYS A 453 -16.43 12.48 -31.64
CA LYS A 453 -17.26 11.68 -30.73
C LYS A 453 -17.55 10.30 -31.29
N LEU A 454 -17.67 9.32 -30.39
CA LEU A 454 -18.22 8.00 -30.70
C LEU A 454 -19.65 8.15 -31.26
N GLN A 455 -20.00 7.26 -32.18
CA GLN A 455 -21.33 7.19 -32.78
C GLN A 455 -21.83 5.76 -32.69
N ALA A 456 -23.07 5.57 -32.28
CA ALA A 456 -23.72 4.29 -32.47
C ALA A 456 -23.98 4.06 -33.96
N ASP A 457 -23.99 2.81 -34.38
CA ASP A 457 -24.34 2.45 -35.74
C ASP A 457 -25.74 2.99 -36.09
N PRO A 458 -25.88 3.83 -37.13
CA PRO A 458 -27.13 4.54 -37.40
C PRO A 458 -28.24 3.64 -37.95
N GLU A 459 -27.91 2.47 -38.51
CA GLU A 459 -28.91 1.52 -38.98
C GLU A 459 -29.45 0.67 -37.82
N ARG A 460 -28.56 0.28 -36.90
CA ARG A 460 -28.90 -0.60 -35.77
C ARG A 460 -29.39 0.15 -34.54
N PHE A 461 -28.97 1.40 -34.36
CA PHE A 461 -29.35 2.32 -33.28
C PHE A 461 -29.86 3.66 -33.85
N PRO A 462 -30.96 3.66 -34.62
CA PRO A 462 -31.41 4.84 -35.36
C PRO A 462 -31.80 6.03 -34.47
N ASN A 463 -32.15 5.79 -33.20
CA ASN A 463 -32.48 6.85 -32.23
C ASN A 463 -31.28 7.28 -31.37
N GLY A 464 -30.12 6.62 -31.52
CA GLY A 464 -28.91 6.87 -30.73
C GLY A 464 -28.97 6.36 -29.28
N ILE A 465 -27.81 6.38 -28.61
CA ILE A 465 -27.66 5.81 -27.25
C ILE A 465 -28.42 6.59 -26.20
N LYS A 466 -28.49 7.93 -26.27
CA LYS A 466 -29.27 8.73 -25.31
C LYS A 466 -30.73 8.30 -25.28
N ALA A 467 -31.36 8.07 -26.43
CA ALA A 467 -32.76 7.64 -26.49
C ALA A 467 -32.98 6.23 -25.93
N LEU A 468 -31.99 5.34 -26.09
CA LEU A 468 -31.99 4.03 -25.46
C LEU A 468 -31.81 4.13 -23.94
N SER A 469 -30.90 5.01 -23.47
CA SER A 469 -30.69 5.31 -22.05
C SER A 469 -31.96 5.82 -21.40
N ASP A 470 -32.63 6.81 -22.01
CA ASP A 470 -33.92 7.33 -21.56
C ASP A 470 -34.98 6.23 -21.46
N TYR A 471 -35.01 5.31 -22.43
CA TYR A 471 -35.93 4.17 -22.38
C TYR A 471 -35.63 3.25 -21.20
N VAL A 472 -34.37 2.86 -21.02
CA VAL A 472 -33.95 1.98 -19.91
C VAL A 472 -34.22 2.65 -18.55
N HIS A 473 -33.96 3.95 -18.41
CA HIS A 473 -34.28 4.70 -17.18
C HIS A 473 -35.78 4.81 -16.94
N SER A 474 -36.61 4.95 -17.99
CA SER A 474 -38.07 4.96 -17.86
C SER A 474 -38.64 3.65 -17.27
N LYS A 475 -37.85 2.56 -17.34
CA LYS A 475 -38.15 1.25 -16.77
C LYS A 475 -37.61 1.08 -15.34
N GLY A 476 -36.97 2.10 -14.78
CA GLY A 476 -36.28 2.04 -13.49
C GLY A 476 -35.04 1.16 -13.50
N LEU A 477 -34.44 0.99 -14.68
CA LEU A 477 -33.19 0.26 -14.91
C LEU A 477 -32.05 1.25 -15.17
N LYS A 478 -30.84 0.71 -15.36
CA LYS A 478 -29.58 1.40 -15.59
C LYS A 478 -28.97 0.92 -16.90
N LEU A 479 -28.43 1.83 -17.71
CA LEU A 479 -27.79 1.48 -18.98
C LEU A 479 -26.27 1.35 -18.77
N GLY A 480 -25.70 0.20 -19.13
CA GLY A 480 -24.26 0.03 -19.29
C GLY A 480 -23.84 0.12 -20.75
N ILE A 481 -22.63 0.60 -21.01
CA ILE A 481 -22.01 0.64 -22.32
C ILE A 481 -20.61 0.01 -22.27
N TYR A 482 -20.09 -0.33 -23.44
CA TYR A 482 -18.76 -0.89 -23.62
C TYR A 482 -17.88 0.10 -24.37
N GLU A 483 -16.61 0.14 -23.98
CA GLU A 483 -15.55 0.77 -24.74
C GLU A 483 -14.21 0.08 -24.45
N ASP A 484 -13.18 0.36 -25.25
CA ASP A 484 -11.85 -0.23 -25.11
C ASP A 484 -10.77 0.84 -24.86
N PHE A 485 -9.80 0.56 -23.99
CA PHE A 485 -8.66 1.43 -23.74
C PHE A 485 -7.78 1.68 -24.98
N GLY A 486 -7.59 0.68 -25.84
CA GLY A 486 -6.69 0.75 -26.97
C GLY A 486 -7.21 1.53 -28.17
N THR A 487 -6.44 1.48 -29.26
CA THR A 487 -6.78 2.15 -30.52
C THR A 487 -8.06 1.62 -31.18
N TYR A 488 -8.38 0.35 -30.95
CA TYR A 488 -9.58 -0.32 -31.45
C TYR A 488 -10.14 -1.26 -30.39
N THR A 489 -11.46 -1.47 -30.41
CA THR A 489 -12.10 -2.55 -29.65
C THR A 489 -11.62 -3.92 -30.11
N CYS A 490 -11.87 -4.96 -29.32
CA CYS A 490 -11.54 -6.33 -29.70
C CYS A 490 -12.13 -6.76 -31.05
N ALA A 491 -13.33 -6.29 -31.40
CA ALA A 491 -13.97 -6.54 -32.71
C ALA A 491 -13.55 -5.56 -33.81
N GLY A 492 -12.64 -4.61 -33.54
CA GLY A 492 -12.07 -3.70 -34.53
C GLY A 492 -12.83 -2.39 -34.74
N TYR A 493 -13.70 -1.98 -33.82
CA TYR A 493 -14.35 -0.67 -33.84
C TYR A 493 -13.46 0.41 -33.22
N PRO A 494 -13.72 1.71 -33.40
CA PRO A 494 -12.87 2.78 -32.84
C PRO A 494 -12.77 2.70 -31.31
N GLY A 495 -11.56 2.56 -30.75
CA GLY A 495 -11.31 2.53 -29.31
C GLY A 495 -11.05 3.92 -28.69
N SER A 496 -10.87 3.99 -27.38
CA SER A 496 -10.72 5.24 -26.61
C SER A 496 -9.30 5.76 -26.44
N GLU A 497 -8.26 5.07 -26.93
CA GLU A 497 -6.90 5.58 -26.82
C GLU A 497 -6.82 6.99 -27.42
N PHE A 498 -6.30 7.96 -26.64
CA PHE A 498 -6.29 9.41 -26.95
C PHE A 498 -7.64 10.15 -26.94
N TYR A 499 -8.77 9.48 -26.74
CA TYR A 499 -10.12 10.07 -26.71
C TYR A 499 -10.84 9.93 -25.36
N MET A 500 -10.23 9.30 -24.35
CA MET A 500 -10.87 8.96 -23.07
C MET A 500 -11.65 10.11 -22.39
N GLU A 501 -11.12 11.35 -22.38
CA GLU A 501 -11.85 12.49 -21.80
C GLU A 501 -13.09 12.86 -22.62
N LEU A 502 -13.00 12.82 -23.95
CA LEU A 502 -14.12 13.07 -24.84
C LEU A 502 -15.19 11.99 -24.70
N ASP A 503 -14.76 10.73 -24.61
CA ASP A 503 -15.65 9.58 -24.52
C ASP A 503 -16.36 9.54 -23.16
N ALA A 504 -15.65 9.79 -22.05
CA ALA A 504 -16.24 9.95 -20.72
C ALA A 504 -17.33 11.03 -20.70
N ASN A 505 -17.06 12.20 -21.28
CA ASN A 505 -18.07 13.27 -21.41
C ASN A 505 -19.25 12.83 -22.29
N THR A 506 -19.01 12.10 -23.37
CA THR A 506 -20.05 11.57 -24.26
C THR A 506 -20.96 10.56 -23.53
N PHE A 507 -20.39 9.67 -22.72
CA PHE A 507 -21.15 8.73 -21.91
C PHE A 507 -22.00 9.44 -20.85
N ALA A 508 -21.46 10.48 -20.22
CA ALA A 508 -22.20 11.28 -19.26
C ALA A 508 -23.34 12.08 -19.92
N GLU A 509 -23.10 12.67 -21.10
CA GLU A 509 -24.13 13.34 -21.92
C GLU A 509 -25.25 12.37 -22.32
N TRP A 510 -24.92 11.12 -22.63
CA TRP A 510 -25.88 10.05 -22.92
C TRP A 510 -26.54 9.45 -21.67
N GLU A 511 -26.15 9.92 -20.48
CA GLU A 511 -26.63 9.45 -19.20
C GLU A 511 -26.39 7.94 -18.97
N VAL A 512 -25.25 7.41 -19.43
CA VAL A 512 -24.83 6.03 -19.14
C VAL A 512 -24.59 5.85 -17.63
N ASP A 513 -24.84 4.66 -17.08
CA ASP A 513 -24.68 4.31 -15.66
C ASP A 513 -23.50 3.38 -15.37
N LEU A 514 -22.98 2.69 -16.39
CA LEU A 514 -21.87 1.74 -16.29
C LEU A 514 -21.04 1.77 -17.57
N VAL A 515 -19.72 1.75 -17.45
CA VAL A 515 -18.79 1.55 -18.57
C VAL A 515 -17.99 0.28 -18.29
N LYS A 516 -18.11 -0.71 -19.18
CA LYS A 516 -17.15 -1.81 -19.29
C LYS A 516 -16.00 -1.29 -20.17
N PHE A 517 -14.80 -1.29 -19.62
CA PHE A 517 -13.60 -0.76 -20.26
C PHE A 517 -12.61 -1.89 -20.50
N ASP A 518 -12.47 -2.26 -21.75
CA ASP A 518 -11.66 -3.38 -22.25
C ASP A 518 -10.21 -2.94 -22.54
N GLY A 519 -9.35 -3.86 -22.97
CA GLY A 519 -7.92 -3.64 -23.12
C GLY A 519 -7.31 -4.15 -24.43
N CYS A 520 -8.10 -4.48 -25.46
CA CYS A 520 -7.55 -4.92 -26.74
C CYS A 520 -6.75 -3.79 -27.42
N ASN A 521 -5.89 -4.16 -28.37
CA ASN A 521 -5.15 -3.22 -29.24
C ASN A 521 -4.41 -2.09 -28.47
N SER A 522 -3.89 -2.39 -27.29
CA SER A 522 -3.15 -1.48 -26.40
C SER A 522 -1.84 -2.12 -25.90
N ASP A 523 -0.91 -1.31 -25.38
CA ASP A 523 0.23 -1.82 -24.60
C ASP A 523 -0.23 -2.03 -23.15
N SER A 524 -0.07 -3.26 -22.63
CA SER A 524 -0.49 -3.59 -21.27
C SER A 524 0.25 -2.79 -20.19
N LYS A 525 1.41 -2.18 -20.51
CA LYS A 525 2.14 -1.28 -19.60
C LYS A 525 1.46 0.08 -19.42
N ASP A 526 0.67 0.51 -20.39
CA ASP A 526 0.00 1.81 -20.34
C ASP A 526 -1.31 1.75 -19.54
N MET A 527 -1.82 0.54 -19.27
CA MET A 527 -3.05 0.32 -18.50
C MET A 527 -2.97 0.86 -17.06
N ASP A 528 -1.77 0.87 -16.47
CA ASP A 528 -1.50 1.45 -15.13
C ASP A 528 -1.78 2.95 -15.06
N TYR A 529 -1.86 3.63 -16.22
CA TYR A 529 -2.19 5.04 -16.34
C TYR A 529 -3.55 5.24 -17.02
N GLY A 530 -3.87 4.43 -18.04
CA GLY A 530 -5.08 4.54 -18.85
C GLY A 530 -6.35 4.32 -18.07
N TYR A 531 -6.43 3.25 -17.28
CA TYR A 531 -7.61 2.96 -16.47
C TYR A 531 -7.84 4.00 -15.36
N PRO A 532 -6.82 4.43 -14.59
CA PRO A 532 -6.95 5.56 -13.67
C PRO A 532 -7.34 6.88 -14.36
N ALA A 533 -6.86 7.13 -15.58
CA ALA A 533 -7.25 8.31 -16.34
C ALA A 533 -8.73 8.26 -16.73
N MET A 534 -9.23 7.11 -17.19
CA MET A 534 -10.65 6.93 -17.49
C MET A 534 -11.52 7.14 -16.25
N GLU A 535 -11.16 6.57 -15.08
CA GLU A 535 -11.86 6.83 -13.81
C GLU A 535 -11.90 8.33 -13.50
N LEU A 536 -10.75 9.01 -13.59
CA LEU A 536 -10.65 10.45 -13.35
C LEU A 536 -11.59 11.24 -14.28
N PHE A 537 -11.62 10.90 -15.57
CA PHE A 537 -12.47 11.58 -16.54
C PHE A 537 -13.95 11.31 -16.30
N LEU A 538 -14.35 10.07 -15.98
CA LEU A 538 -15.72 9.74 -15.60
C LEU A 538 -16.15 10.52 -14.34
N ASN A 539 -15.29 10.58 -13.32
CA ASN A 539 -15.56 11.32 -12.09
C ASN A 539 -15.71 12.83 -12.33
N LYS A 540 -14.87 13.43 -13.21
CA LYS A 540 -14.97 14.85 -13.61
C LYS A 540 -16.32 15.22 -14.23
N THR A 541 -17.01 14.27 -14.86
CA THR A 541 -18.36 14.53 -15.43
C THR A 541 -19.42 14.80 -14.35
N GLN A 542 -19.12 14.47 -13.08
CA GLN A 542 -20.03 14.54 -11.93
C GLN A 542 -21.24 13.60 -12.01
N ARG A 543 -21.33 12.77 -13.05
CA ARG A 543 -22.30 11.68 -13.12
C ARG A 543 -21.70 10.43 -12.48
N PRO A 544 -22.38 9.79 -11.51
CA PRO A 544 -21.93 8.51 -10.97
C PRO A 544 -22.04 7.41 -12.05
N ILE A 545 -20.90 6.97 -12.57
CA ILE A 545 -20.79 5.90 -13.58
C ILE A 545 -19.96 4.77 -12.96
N LEU A 546 -20.50 3.55 -13.01
CA LEU A 546 -19.79 2.35 -12.54
C LEU A 546 -18.72 1.97 -13.56
N LEU A 547 -17.46 1.85 -13.12
CA LEU A 547 -16.37 1.43 -14.00
C LEU A 547 -16.05 -0.07 -13.80
N SER A 548 -16.25 -0.87 -14.85
CA SER A 548 -15.90 -2.29 -14.94
C SER A 548 -14.64 -2.43 -15.78
N CYS A 549 -13.53 -2.84 -15.18
CA CYS A 549 -12.21 -2.83 -15.82
C CYS A 549 -11.78 -4.23 -16.29
N GLU A 550 -11.20 -4.34 -17.47
CA GLU A 550 -10.48 -5.57 -17.87
C GLU A 550 -8.97 -5.51 -17.62
N TRP A 551 -8.48 -4.41 -17.04
CA TRP A 551 -7.07 -4.16 -16.75
C TRP A 551 -6.29 -5.38 -16.20
N PRO A 552 -6.71 -6.08 -15.13
CA PRO A 552 -5.90 -7.17 -14.59
C PRO A 552 -5.77 -8.37 -15.53
N LEU A 553 -6.78 -8.63 -16.37
CA LEU A 553 -6.80 -9.72 -17.34
C LEU A 553 -5.65 -9.58 -18.33
N TYR A 554 -5.49 -8.38 -18.90
CA TYR A 554 -4.50 -8.11 -19.95
C TYR A 554 -3.06 -7.98 -19.42
N GLN A 555 -2.87 -7.85 -18.11
CA GLN A 555 -1.55 -7.85 -17.47
C GLN A 555 -1.11 -9.21 -16.91
N GLY A 556 -1.91 -10.28 -17.06
CA GLY A 556 -1.46 -11.65 -16.82
C GLY A 556 -0.93 -11.94 -15.40
N GLY A 557 -1.48 -11.26 -14.38
CA GLY A 557 -1.07 -11.42 -12.98
C GLY A 557 -0.06 -10.42 -12.45
N HIS A 558 0.41 -9.49 -13.29
CA HIS A 558 1.29 -8.39 -12.88
C HIS A 558 0.55 -7.13 -12.39
N ALA A 559 -0.78 -7.13 -12.47
CA ALA A 559 -1.58 -5.99 -12.07
C ALA A 559 -1.52 -5.72 -10.56
N ASP A 560 -1.40 -4.45 -10.19
CA ASP A 560 -1.53 -3.99 -8.81
C ASP A 560 -3.02 -3.93 -8.42
N TYR A 561 -3.53 -5.01 -7.81
CA TYR A 561 -4.92 -5.08 -7.37
C TYR A 561 -5.31 -4.00 -6.33
N ALA A 562 -4.34 -3.40 -5.63
CA ALA A 562 -4.63 -2.25 -4.76
C ALA A 562 -4.95 -0.99 -5.59
N ALA A 563 -4.26 -0.78 -6.72
CA ALA A 563 -4.55 0.29 -7.66
C ALA A 563 -5.85 0.03 -8.42
N VAL A 564 -6.07 -1.22 -8.87
CA VAL A 564 -7.31 -1.66 -9.51
C VAL A 564 -8.50 -1.42 -8.58
N ARG A 565 -8.41 -1.82 -7.29
CA ARG A 565 -9.49 -1.59 -6.31
C ARG A 565 -9.82 -0.11 -6.09
N LYS A 566 -8.83 0.77 -6.19
CA LYS A 566 -9.04 2.23 -6.06
C LYS A 566 -9.63 2.86 -7.31
N THR A 567 -9.50 2.20 -8.45
CA THR A 567 -9.85 2.72 -9.78
C THR A 567 -11.17 2.15 -10.30
N CYS A 568 -11.46 0.90 -9.98
CA CYS A 568 -12.49 0.10 -10.63
C CYS A 568 -13.54 -0.36 -9.61
N ASN A 569 -14.82 -0.29 -10.00
CA ASN A 569 -15.90 -0.85 -9.19
C ASN A 569 -16.00 -2.37 -9.32
N MET A 570 -15.52 -2.92 -10.43
CA MET A 570 -15.32 -4.34 -10.63
C MET A 570 -14.21 -4.57 -11.66
N TRP A 571 -13.58 -5.74 -11.63
CA TRP A 571 -12.49 -6.05 -12.55
C TRP A 571 -12.47 -7.52 -12.96
N ARG A 572 -12.34 -7.77 -14.27
CA ARG A 572 -12.19 -9.12 -14.82
C ARG A 572 -10.87 -9.73 -14.36
N THR A 573 -10.94 -10.94 -13.81
CA THR A 573 -9.76 -11.64 -13.27
C THR A 573 -9.35 -12.86 -14.08
N SER A 574 -10.28 -13.45 -14.83
CA SER A 574 -10.09 -14.69 -15.60
C SER A 574 -10.46 -14.51 -17.07
N ARG A 575 -10.14 -15.55 -17.87
CA ARG A 575 -10.55 -15.67 -19.27
C ARG A 575 -12.04 -15.42 -19.48
N ASP A 576 -12.41 -15.12 -20.72
CA ASP A 576 -13.80 -15.01 -21.16
C ASP A 576 -14.58 -16.29 -20.91
N MET A 577 -15.82 -16.10 -20.47
CA MET A 577 -16.81 -17.15 -20.35
C MET A 577 -17.23 -17.63 -21.74
N GLU A 578 -17.32 -18.95 -21.85
CA GLU A 578 -17.86 -19.64 -23.01
C GLU A 578 -18.92 -20.61 -22.53
N ASP A 579 -19.94 -20.86 -23.36
CA ASP A 579 -21.03 -21.80 -23.09
C ASP A 579 -20.57 -23.27 -22.98
N SER A 580 -19.79 -23.59 -21.95
CA SER A 580 -19.31 -24.93 -21.65
C SER A 580 -18.93 -25.11 -20.18
N TRP A 581 -19.18 -26.31 -19.65
CA TRP A 581 -18.81 -26.64 -18.27
C TRP A 581 -17.31 -26.56 -17.99
N ASN A 582 -16.48 -26.91 -18.96
CA ASN A 582 -15.03 -26.90 -18.76
C ASN A 582 -14.53 -25.48 -18.46
N ILE A 583 -15.03 -24.46 -19.16
CA ILE A 583 -14.65 -23.06 -18.90
C ILE A 583 -15.19 -22.58 -17.56
N VAL A 584 -16.45 -22.89 -17.22
CA VAL A 584 -17.02 -22.58 -15.90
C VAL A 584 -16.16 -23.17 -14.78
N TYR A 585 -15.72 -24.41 -14.93
CA TYR A 585 -14.87 -25.08 -13.95
C TYR A 585 -13.47 -24.46 -13.86
N GLU A 586 -12.83 -24.16 -15.00
CA GLU A 586 -11.52 -23.47 -15.03
C GLU A 586 -11.57 -22.14 -14.28
N VAL A 587 -12.64 -21.36 -14.46
CA VAL A 587 -12.83 -20.08 -13.75
C VAL A 587 -13.03 -20.30 -12.24
N ILE A 588 -13.83 -21.30 -11.84
CA ILE A 588 -14.02 -21.67 -10.43
C ILE A 588 -12.69 -22.07 -9.79
N ASP A 589 -11.88 -22.89 -10.47
CA ASP A 589 -10.58 -23.32 -9.94
C ASP A 589 -9.57 -22.16 -9.87
N PHE A 590 -9.61 -21.23 -10.82
CA PHE A 590 -8.81 -20.00 -10.78
C PHE A 590 -9.16 -19.13 -9.57
N PHE A 591 -10.44 -18.96 -9.25
CA PHE A 591 -10.88 -18.29 -8.01
C PHE A 591 -10.46 -19.04 -6.74
N GLY A 592 -10.38 -20.37 -6.83
CA GLY A 592 -10.00 -21.23 -5.70
C GLY A 592 -8.51 -21.26 -5.43
N THR A 593 -7.69 -21.14 -6.47
CA THR A 593 -6.23 -20.99 -6.36
C THR A 593 -5.84 -19.56 -6.01
N ASN A 594 -6.64 -18.57 -6.44
CA ASN A 594 -6.45 -17.14 -6.16
C ASN A 594 -4.96 -16.70 -6.35
N PRO A 595 -4.34 -17.01 -7.51
CA PRO A 595 -2.88 -16.98 -7.68
C PRO A 595 -2.27 -15.58 -7.49
N TYR A 596 -3.09 -14.53 -7.59
CA TYR A 596 -2.68 -13.12 -7.47
C TYR A 596 -3.29 -12.41 -6.26
N ASN A 597 -3.88 -13.18 -5.34
CA ASN A 597 -4.54 -12.67 -4.14
C ASN A 597 -5.63 -11.61 -4.37
N PHE A 598 -6.30 -11.63 -5.53
CA PHE A 598 -7.34 -10.65 -5.88
C PHE A 598 -8.57 -10.73 -4.97
N SER A 599 -8.84 -11.89 -4.37
CA SER A 599 -9.95 -12.06 -3.42
C SER A 599 -9.81 -11.19 -2.17
N ASP A 600 -8.59 -10.87 -1.73
CA ASP A 600 -8.37 -9.99 -0.56
C ASP A 600 -8.71 -8.51 -0.88
N PHE A 601 -8.81 -8.17 -2.17
CA PHE A 601 -9.23 -6.85 -2.65
C PHE A 601 -10.73 -6.80 -3.01
N THR A 602 -11.47 -7.90 -2.86
CA THR A 602 -12.91 -7.93 -3.13
C THR A 602 -13.71 -7.47 -1.91
N GLY A 603 -14.70 -6.61 -2.14
CA GLY A 603 -15.62 -6.12 -1.10
C GLY A 603 -16.39 -4.87 -1.53
N PRO A 604 -17.20 -4.27 -0.65
CA PRO A 604 -18.03 -3.11 -0.99
C PRO A 604 -17.27 -2.04 -1.78
N GLY A 605 -17.81 -1.65 -2.93
CA GLY A 605 -17.21 -0.68 -3.86
C GLY A 605 -16.27 -1.25 -4.92
N GLY A 606 -15.81 -2.50 -4.82
CA GLY A 606 -14.83 -3.11 -5.74
C GLY A 606 -14.86 -4.65 -5.74
N TRP A 607 -15.19 -5.27 -6.88
CA TRP A 607 -15.44 -6.72 -6.96
C TRP A 607 -14.58 -7.42 -8.00
N ALA A 608 -13.96 -8.55 -7.62
CA ALA A 608 -13.41 -9.49 -8.61
C ALA A 608 -14.54 -10.08 -9.46
N ASP A 609 -14.37 -10.05 -10.77
CA ASP A 609 -15.36 -10.46 -11.75
C ASP A 609 -14.93 -11.74 -12.48
N PRO A 610 -15.59 -12.89 -12.20
CA PRO A 610 -15.41 -14.16 -12.92
C PRO A 610 -16.10 -14.20 -14.28
N ASP A 611 -16.60 -13.07 -14.79
CA ASP A 611 -17.41 -12.94 -16.01
C ASP A 611 -18.87 -13.41 -15.83
N VAL A 612 -19.67 -13.37 -16.90
CA VAL A 612 -21.12 -13.54 -16.91
C VAL A 612 -21.63 -14.93 -16.50
N LEU A 613 -22.91 -14.95 -16.09
CA LEU A 613 -23.72 -16.16 -15.94
C LEU A 613 -24.32 -16.57 -17.30
N ILE A 614 -24.11 -17.84 -17.67
CA ILE A 614 -24.61 -18.48 -18.92
C ILE A 614 -25.78 -19.44 -18.61
N ILE A 615 -26.50 -19.14 -17.53
CA ILE A 615 -27.62 -19.96 -17.04
C ILE A 615 -28.80 -19.74 -17.97
N GLY A 616 -29.25 -20.81 -18.63
CA GLY A 616 -30.36 -20.79 -19.57
C GLY A 616 -29.95 -20.89 -21.04
N ASP A 617 -28.65 -20.90 -21.33
CA ASP A 617 -28.12 -21.16 -22.67
C ASP A 617 -27.99 -22.68 -22.93
N PHE A 618 -27.00 -23.14 -23.68
CA PHE A 618 -27.03 -24.44 -24.33
C PHE A 618 -26.02 -25.46 -23.77
N GLY A 619 -24.91 -24.99 -23.22
CA GLY A 619 -23.74 -25.81 -22.88
C GLY A 619 -23.71 -26.34 -21.45
N LEU A 620 -24.63 -25.89 -20.58
CA LEU A 620 -24.70 -26.33 -19.19
C LEU A 620 -25.96 -27.15 -18.89
N SER A 621 -25.77 -28.32 -18.28
CA SER A 621 -26.85 -29.08 -17.64
C SER A 621 -27.40 -28.36 -16.40
N HIS A 622 -28.56 -28.79 -15.90
CA HIS A 622 -29.14 -28.23 -14.66
C HIS A 622 -28.20 -28.30 -13.45
N SER A 623 -27.43 -29.39 -13.32
CA SER A 623 -26.42 -29.51 -12.26
C SER A 623 -25.34 -28.43 -12.38
N GLN A 624 -24.87 -28.19 -13.59
CA GLN A 624 -23.80 -27.24 -13.89
C GLN A 624 -24.27 -25.80 -13.77
N GLN A 625 -25.49 -25.49 -14.20
CA GLN A 625 -26.14 -24.19 -13.99
C GLN A 625 -26.29 -23.89 -12.49
N LYS A 626 -26.71 -24.88 -11.69
CA LYS A 626 -26.77 -24.75 -10.22
C LYS A 626 -25.38 -24.48 -9.63
N ALA A 627 -24.36 -25.20 -10.09
CA ALA A 627 -22.98 -24.99 -9.67
C ALA A 627 -22.51 -23.56 -9.99
N GLN A 628 -22.73 -23.06 -11.21
CA GLN A 628 -22.36 -21.68 -11.58
C GLN A 628 -23.05 -20.66 -10.67
N MET A 629 -24.37 -20.75 -10.50
CA MET A 629 -25.12 -19.80 -9.66
C MET A 629 -24.61 -19.76 -8.21
N ALA A 630 -24.35 -20.93 -7.62
CA ALA A 630 -23.85 -21.01 -6.24
C ALA A 630 -22.43 -20.45 -6.13
N MET A 631 -21.53 -20.81 -7.05
CA MET A 631 -20.13 -20.39 -6.96
C MET A 631 -19.97 -18.89 -7.18
N TRP A 632 -20.72 -18.28 -8.11
CA TRP A 632 -20.75 -16.83 -8.26
C TRP A 632 -21.29 -16.13 -7.00
N ALA A 633 -22.29 -16.72 -6.34
CA ALA A 633 -22.75 -16.22 -5.05
C ALA A 633 -21.68 -16.35 -3.95
N MET A 634 -20.95 -17.46 -3.94
CA MET A 634 -19.83 -17.71 -3.00
C MET A 634 -18.68 -16.73 -3.23
N PHE A 635 -18.37 -16.36 -4.46
CA PHE A 635 -17.29 -15.40 -4.77
C PHE A 635 -17.65 -13.95 -4.46
N SER A 636 -18.89 -13.64 -4.07
CA SER A 636 -19.40 -12.26 -4.06
C SER A 636 -19.19 -11.58 -5.42
N ALA A 637 -19.38 -12.34 -6.50
CA ALA A 637 -19.18 -11.88 -7.85
C ALA A 637 -20.36 -11.01 -8.33
N PRO A 638 -20.14 -10.09 -9.29
CA PRO A 638 -21.22 -9.52 -10.07
C PRO A 638 -22.12 -10.61 -10.70
N LEU A 639 -23.43 -10.41 -10.72
CA LEU A 639 -24.39 -11.33 -11.33
C LEU A 639 -24.95 -10.72 -12.63
N PHE A 640 -24.14 -10.69 -13.66
CA PHE A 640 -24.57 -10.33 -15.01
C PHE A 640 -24.98 -11.57 -15.79
N MET A 641 -26.24 -11.64 -16.20
CA MET A 641 -26.74 -12.70 -17.06
C MET A 641 -26.39 -12.40 -18.52
N SER A 642 -26.01 -13.40 -19.29
CA SER A 642 -25.92 -13.27 -20.75
C SER A 642 -26.74 -14.38 -21.40
N VAL A 643 -28.05 -14.17 -21.49
CA VAL A 643 -29.04 -15.15 -21.99
C VAL A 643 -30.16 -14.42 -22.72
N ASP A 644 -30.86 -15.07 -23.64
CA ASP A 644 -32.06 -14.50 -24.26
C ASP A 644 -33.28 -14.59 -23.32
N LEU A 645 -33.55 -13.51 -22.58
CA LEU A 645 -34.65 -13.45 -21.60
C LEU A 645 -36.05 -13.56 -22.21
N ARG A 646 -36.19 -13.52 -23.54
CA ARG A 646 -37.47 -13.72 -24.22
C ARG A 646 -37.81 -15.20 -24.32
N ASN A 647 -36.80 -16.07 -24.36
CA ASN A 647 -36.97 -17.49 -24.64
C ASN A 647 -35.86 -18.35 -24.04
N PHE A 648 -36.10 -18.86 -22.84
CA PHE A 648 -35.27 -19.86 -22.17
C PHE A 648 -36.09 -20.64 -21.14
N GLU A 649 -35.52 -21.71 -20.59
CA GLU A 649 -36.25 -22.67 -19.76
C GLU A 649 -36.79 -22.04 -18.45
N PRO A 650 -38.06 -22.26 -18.07
CA PRO A 650 -38.61 -21.76 -16.80
C PRO A 650 -37.82 -22.20 -15.55
N TRP A 651 -37.18 -23.37 -15.60
CA TRP A 651 -36.32 -23.84 -14.53
C TRP A 651 -35.09 -22.93 -14.36
N ALA A 652 -34.40 -22.58 -15.44
CA ALA A 652 -33.26 -21.65 -15.41
C ALA A 652 -33.69 -20.26 -14.92
N LYS A 653 -34.88 -19.80 -15.31
CA LYS A 653 -35.49 -18.57 -14.76
C LYS A 653 -35.61 -18.65 -13.24
N SER A 654 -36.15 -19.75 -12.71
CA SER A 654 -36.31 -19.93 -11.27
C SER A 654 -34.98 -19.95 -10.51
N LEU A 655 -33.91 -20.46 -11.14
CA LEU A 655 -32.57 -20.49 -10.57
C LEU A 655 -31.96 -19.08 -10.50
N LEU A 656 -32.01 -18.32 -11.59
CA LEU A 656 -31.57 -16.92 -11.63
C LEU A 656 -32.38 -16.03 -10.69
N GLN A 657 -33.63 -16.38 -10.40
CA GLN A 657 -34.50 -15.65 -9.47
C GLN A 657 -34.45 -16.17 -8.02
N ASN A 658 -33.54 -17.10 -7.70
CA ASN A 658 -33.50 -17.72 -6.39
C ASN A 658 -33.05 -16.72 -5.30
N LYS A 659 -34.01 -16.22 -4.53
CA LYS A 659 -33.81 -15.22 -3.47
C LYS A 659 -32.81 -15.64 -2.41
N ASN A 660 -32.69 -16.94 -2.11
CA ASN A 660 -31.79 -17.43 -1.07
C ASN A 660 -30.34 -17.37 -1.54
N VAL A 661 -30.09 -17.75 -2.80
CA VAL A 661 -28.76 -17.66 -3.42
C VAL A 661 -28.37 -16.20 -3.62
N ILE A 662 -29.29 -15.37 -4.13
CA ILE A 662 -29.09 -13.92 -4.28
C ILE A 662 -28.76 -13.28 -2.92
N ALA A 663 -29.44 -13.66 -1.83
CA ALA A 663 -29.15 -13.12 -0.50
C ALA A 663 -27.73 -13.46 0.00
N ILE A 664 -27.17 -14.60 -0.39
CA ILE A 664 -25.76 -14.94 -0.08
C ILE A 664 -24.82 -14.09 -0.93
N ASN A 665 -25.12 -13.91 -2.23
CA ASN A 665 -24.32 -13.04 -3.10
C ASN A 665 -24.30 -11.58 -2.60
N GLN A 666 -25.49 -11.06 -2.25
CA GLN A 666 -25.72 -9.68 -1.81
C GLN A 666 -25.48 -9.46 -0.31
N ASP A 667 -24.75 -10.36 0.37
CA ASP A 667 -24.40 -10.19 1.77
C ASP A 667 -23.60 -8.89 1.98
N PRO A 668 -23.99 -8.00 2.92
CA PRO A 668 -23.42 -6.67 3.03
C PRO A 668 -21.96 -6.65 3.51
N ARG A 669 -21.40 -7.76 4.02
CA ARG A 669 -19.96 -7.82 4.29
C ARG A 669 -19.13 -7.92 3.01
N GLY A 670 -19.71 -8.47 1.94
CA GLY A 670 -19.04 -8.60 0.65
C GLY A 670 -17.77 -9.46 0.66
N ILE A 671 -17.59 -10.34 1.65
CA ILE A 671 -16.38 -11.17 1.77
C ILE A 671 -16.50 -12.36 0.80
N PRO A 672 -15.55 -12.59 -0.11
CA PRO A 672 -15.59 -13.77 -0.99
C PRO A 672 -15.28 -15.06 -0.22
N ALA A 673 -15.76 -16.18 -0.75
CA ALA A 673 -15.46 -17.51 -0.21
C ALA A 673 -13.98 -17.87 -0.35
N LYS A 674 -13.49 -18.71 0.56
CA LYS A 674 -12.19 -19.40 0.43
C LYS A 674 -12.43 -20.88 0.22
N ARG A 675 -11.65 -21.49 -0.68
CA ARG A 675 -11.55 -22.95 -0.81
C ARG A 675 -10.73 -23.46 0.37
N ILE A 676 -11.29 -24.38 1.15
CA ILE A 676 -10.69 -24.83 2.41
C ILE A 676 -10.22 -26.29 2.38
N LEU A 677 -10.86 -27.15 1.59
CA LEU A 677 -10.55 -28.57 1.54
C LEU A 677 -10.84 -29.12 0.13
N GLU A 678 -10.07 -30.14 -0.25
CA GLU A 678 -10.33 -31.00 -1.40
C GLU A 678 -10.51 -32.43 -0.88
N ILE A 679 -11.64 -33.06 -1.18
CA ILE A 679 -12.02 -34.39 -0.73
C ILE A 679 -12.04 -35.32 -1.94
N GLN A 680 -11.33 -36.45 -1.83
CA GLN A 680 -11.27 -37.49 -2.86
C GLN A 680 -10.83 -36.98 -4.26
N ASN A 681 -10.11 -35.85 -4.30
CA ASN A 681 -9.67 -35.16 -5.53
C ASN A 681 -10.80 -34.77 -6.49
N SER A 682 -12.07 -34.76 -6.04
CA SER A 682 -13.23 -34.43 -6.86
C SER A 682 -14.21 -33.47 -6.19
N ILE A 683 -14.24 -33.41 -4.85
CA ILE A 683 -15.10 -32.47 -4.11
C ILE A 683 -14.26 -31.33 -3.52
N SER A 684 -14.48 -30.12 -4.02
CA SER A 684 -13.93 -28.91 -3.42
C SER A 684 -14.91 -28.32 -2.41
N VAL A 685 -14.43 -27.98 -1.21
CA VAL A 685 -15.25 -27.40 -0.14
C VAL A 685 -14.86 -25.94 0.07
N TRP A 686 -15.87 -25.07 0.09
CA TRP A 686 -15.72 -23.62 0.15
C TRP A 686 -16.53 -23.05 1.30
N ILE A 687 -15.99 -22.01 1.94
CA ILE A 687 -16.68 -21.31 3.03
C ILE A 687 -16.69 -19.80 2.80
N LYS A 688 -17.88 -19.20 2.94
CA LYS A 688 -18.12 -17.76 2.87
C LYS A 688 -18.67 -17.26 4.21
N PRO A 689 -17.96 -16.42 4.96
CA PRO A 689 -18.52 -15.74 6.13
C PRO A 689 -19.67 -14.81 5.73
N LEU A 690 -20.75 -14.76 6.52
CA LEU A 690 -21.90 -13.89 6.28
C LEU A 690 -22.00 -12.77 7.33
N ALA A 691 -22.89 -11.80 7.09
CA ALA A 691 -23.10 -10.60 7.91
C ALA A 691 -23.47 -10.90 9.37
N MET A 692 -24.30 -11.91 9.58
CA MET A 692 -24.67 -12.35 10.91
C MET A 692 -23.47 -13.04 11.57
N GLU A 693 -23.13 -12.59 12.78
CA GLU A 693 -21.97 -13.09 13.52
C GLU A 693 -22.05 -14.61 13.70
N GLY A 694 -20.93 -15.28 13.46
CA GLY A 694 -20.83 -16.75 13.52
C GLY A 694 -21.57 -17.52 12.42
N SER A 695 -22.25 -16.86 11.49
CA SER A 695 -22.91 -17.51 10.35
C SER A 695 -22.02 -17.56 9.10
N CYS A 696 -22.24 -18.59 8.27
CA CYS A 696 -21.52 -18.76 7.01
C CYS A 696 -22.39 -19.49 5.97
N ALA A 697 -21.95 -19.44 4.72
CA ALA A 697 -22.38 -20.36 3.68
C ALA A 697 -21.26 -21.35 3.36
N ILE A 698 -21.60 -22.61 3.11
CA ILE A 698 -20.66 -23.67 2.71
C ILE A 698 -21.13 -24.29 1.39
N ALA A 699 -20.23 -24.40 0.43
CA ALA A 699 -20.48 -25.07 -0.83
C ALA A 699 -19.57 -26.30 -0.97
N PHE A 700 -20.17 -27.45 -1.26
CA PHE A 700 -19.47 -28.67 -1.66
C PHE A 700 -19.68 -28.82 -3.16
N LEU A 701 -18.64 -28.56 -3.95
CA LEU A 701 -18.70 -28.62 -5.40
C LEU A 701 -18.06 -29.92 -5.89
N ASN A 702 -18.81 -30.70 -6.66
CA ASN A 702 -18.31 -31.94 -7.27
C ASN A 702 -17.90 -31.70 -8.72
N ASN A 703 -16.60 -31.90 -8.98
CA ASN A 703 -15.98 -31.71 -10.27
C ASN A 703 -15.93 -33.00 -11.10
N ASP A 704 -16.34 -34.14 -10.54
CA ASP A 704 -16.44 -35.37 -11.31
C ASP A 704 -17.50 -35.21 -12.40
N ILE A 705 -17.11 -35.53 -13.64
CA ILE A 705 -17.96 -35.50 -14.83
C ILE A 705 -18.67 -36.84 -15.08
N LYS A 706 -18.43 -37.83 -14.22
CA LYS A 706 -18.97 -39.19 -14.29
C LYS A 706 -19.41 -39.65 -12.89
N GLY A 707 -20.06 -40.82 -12.84
CA GLY A 707 -20.35 -41.49 -11.57
C GLY A 707 -21.74 -41.21 -10.97
N GLN A 708 -21.87 -41.59 -9.70
CA GLN A 708 -23.07 -41.42 -8.87
C GLN A 708 -22.85 -40.24 -7.90
N PRO A 709 -23.87 -39.77 -7.17
CA PRO A 709 -23.68 -38.77 -6.12
C PRO A 709 -22.61 -39.22 -5.11
N THR A 710 -21.67 -38.32 -4.79
CA THR A 710 -20.65 -38.56 -3.79
C THR A 710 -21.20 -38.19 -2.42
N ARG A 711 -21.23 -39.14 -1.50
CA ARG A 711 -21.59 -38.89 -0.10
C ARG A 711 -20.37 -38.39 0.67
N VAL A 712 -20.50 -37.19 1.23
CA VAL A 712 -19.50 -36.56 2.09
C VAL A 712 -19.99 -36.61 3.53
N GLU A 713 -19.16 -37.13 4.43
CA GLU A 713 -19.36 -37.07 5.88
C GLU A 713 -18.34 -36.12 6.49
N THR A 714 -18.81 -35.13 7.23
CA THR A 714 -17.98 -34.08 7.84
C THR A 714 -18.56 -33.67 9.19
N THR A 715 -17.87 -32.79 9.92
CA THR A 715 -18.41 -32.15 11.13
C THR A 715 -18.20 -30.66 11.06
N LEU A 716 -19.06 -29.89 11.72
CA LEU A 716 -18.96 -28.42 11.71
C LEU A 716 -17.63 -27.92 12.32
N SER A 717 -17.05 -28.66 13.27
CA SER A 717 -15.75 -28.35 13.88
C SER A 717 -14.59 -28.41 12.88
N GLN A 718 -14.67 -29.21 11.81
CA GLN A 718 -13.66 -29.22 10.74
C GLN A 718 -13.62 -27.89 9.98
N PHE A 719 -14.72 -27.14 9.99
CA PHE A 719 -14.84 -25.80 9.42
C PHE A 719 -14.61 -24.69 10.46
N GLN A 720 -14.05 -25.04 11.63
CA GLN A 720 -13.84 -24.13 12.77
C GLN A 720 -15.14 -23.54 13.34
N LEU A 721 -16.28 -24.19 13.12
CA LEU A 721 -17.58 -23.80 13.65
C LEU A 721 -17.82 -24.50 15.00
N ASN A 722 -17.41 -23.82 16.08
CA ASN A 722 -17.30 -24.40 17.43
C ASN A 722 -18.37 -23.93 18.42
N CYS A 723 -19.49 -23.36 17.96
CA CYS A 723 -20.58 -22.94 18.84
C CYS A 723 -21.20 -24.16 19.55
N THR A 724 -21.10 -24.20 20.89
CA THR A 724 -21.48 -25.38 21.69
C THR A 724 -22.99 -25.62 21.75
N THR A 725 -23.80 -24.58 21.57
CA THR A 725 -25.27 -24.66 21.45
C THR A 725 -25.70 -25.28 20.12
N GLY A 726 -24.83 -25.25 19.10
CA GLY A 726 -25.04 -25.82 17.77
C GLY A 726 -25.48 -24.80 16.73
N TYR A 727 -25.80 -25.31 15.54
CA TYR A 727 -26.14 -24.51 14.37
C TYR A 727 -27.36 -25.07 13.65
N ASN A 728 -28.19 -24.19 13.10
CA ASN A 728 -29.16 -24.54 12.08
C ASN A 728 -28.45 -24.64 10.73
N VAL A 729 -28.56 -25.80 10.09
CA VAL A 729 -28.01 -26.06 8.74
C VAL A 729 -29.17 -26.14 7.75
N THR A 730 -29.17 -25.27 6.75
CA THR A 730 -30.24 -25.13 5.75
C THR A 730 -29.68 -25.29 4.35
N GLU A 731 -30.31 -26.10 3.50
CA GLU A 731 -30.02 -26.16 2.06
C GLU A 731 -30.54 -24.89 1.38
N VAL A 732 -29.70 -24.23 0.60
CA VAL A 732 -29.95 -22.86 0.12
C VAL A 732 -31.00 -22.82 -0.98
N PHE A 733 -30.94 -23.70 -1.97
CA PHE A 733 -31.78 -23.58 -3.16
C PHE A 733 -33.27 -23.71 -2.83
N ASN A 734 -33.63 -24.67 -1.98
CA ASN A 734 -35.03 -24.91 -1.58
C ASN A 734 -35.38 -24.34 -0.20
N ASN A 735 -34.41 -23.78 0.54
CA ASN A 735 -34.55 -23.31 1.92
C ASN A 735 -35.03 -24.41 2.90
N GLU A 736 -34.57 -25.64 2.68
CA GLU A 736 -34.89 -26.80 3.51
C GLU A 736 -33.98 -26.86 4.73
N LEU A 737 -34.56 -26.85 5.92
CA LEU A 737 -33.82 -27.07 7.16
C LEU A 737 -33.39 -28.55 7.23
N LEU A 738 -32.10 -28.80 7.11
CA LEU A 738 -31.53 -30.15 7.22
C LEU A 738 -31.49 -30.62 8.68
N GLY A 739 -31.29 -29.68 9.62
CA GLY A 739 -31.36 -29.96 11.04
C GLY A 739 -30.50 -29.05 11.90
N LEU A 740 -30.44 -29.42 13.19
CA LEU A 740 -29.59 -28.83 14.20
C LEU A 740 -28.36 -29.71 14.40
N TYR A 741 -27.18 -29.12 14.26
CA TYR A 741 -25.91 -29.82 14.38
C TYR A 741 -25.00 -29.11 15.39
N ARG A 742 -24.49 -29.86 16.36
CA ARG A 742 -23.38 -29.43 17.23
C ARG A 742 -22.04 -29.58 16.51
N PRO A 743 -20.95 -28.95 17.00
CA PRO A 743 -19.65 -28.96 16.32
C PRO A 743 -19.12 -30.35 15.93
N HIS A 744 -19.42 -31.38 16.72
CA HIS A 744 -18.94 -32.74 16.51
C HIS A 744 -20.02 -33.71 15.97
N ASP A 745 -21.23 -33.23 15.69
CA ASP A 745 -22.25 -34.05 15.06
C ASP A 745 -21.85 -34.32 13.60
N ILE A 746 -22.13 -35.53 13.11
CA ILE A 746 -21.84 -35.91 11.73
C ILE A 746 -22.88 -35.25 10.82
N LEU A 747 -22.40 -34.41 9.91
CA LEU A 747 -23.16 -33.86 8.81
C LEU A 747 -22.87 -34.69 7.55
N THR A 748 -23.92 -35.23 6.96
CA THR A 748 -23.86 -36.01 5.72
C THR A 748 -24.47 -35.20 4.57
N VAL A 749 -23.73 -35.07 3.47
CA VAL A 749 -24.14 -34.31 2.29
C VAL A 749 -23.92 -35.15 1.04
N ASP A 750 -24.95 -35.27 0.20
CA ASP A 750 -24.83 -35.92 -1.11
C ASP A 750 -24.58 -34.88 -2.19
N VAL A 751 -23.48 -35.01 -2.94
CA VAL A 751 -23.06 -34.05 -3.97
C VAL A 751 -23.05 -34.72 -5.33
N TYR A 752 -23.99 -34.33 -6.20
CA TYR A 752 -24.13 -34.89 -7.56
C TYR A 752 -22.95 -34.48 -8.46
N PRO A 753 -22.52 -35.33 -9.41
CA PRO A 753 -21.49 -34.98 -10.40
C PRO A 753 -21.78 -33.66 -11.11
N THR A 754 -20.76 -32.82 -11.28
CA THR A 754 -20.85 -31.46 -11.88
C THR A 754 -21.88 -30.54 -11.22
N SER A 755 -22.19 -30.77 -9.95
CA SER A 755 -23.17 -30.02 -9.17
C SER A 755 -22.57 -29.54 -7.85
N VAL A 756 -23.34 -28.74 -7.13
CA VAL A 756 -23.02 -28.22 -5.80
C VAL A 756 -24.08 -28.64 -4.78
N ALA A 757 -23.66 -28.94 -3.56
CA ALA A 757 -24.52 -28.90 -2.37
C ALA A 757 -24.23 -27.61 -1.62
N PHE A 758 -25.24 -26.79 -1.39
CA PHE A 758 -25.07 -25.41 -0.95
C PHE A 758 -25.82 -25.17 0.36
N LEU A 759 -25.08 -24.90 1.44
CA LEU A 759 -25.60 -24.82 2.79
C LEU A 759 -25.45 -23.42 3.37
N LYS A 760 -26.43 -22.99 4.15
CA LYS A 760 -26.36 -21.84 5.04
C LYS A 760 -26.37 -22.32 6.49
N ILE A 761 -25.41 -21.84 7.26
CA ILE A 761 -25.17 -22.27 8.63
C ILE A 761 -25.31 -21.06 9.55
N ILE A 762 -26.23 -21.17 10.52
CA ILE A 762 -26.59 -20.08 11.43
C ILE A 762 -26.43 -20.59 12.87
N PRO A 763 -25.65 -19.91 13.73
CA PRO A 763 -25.47 -20.34 15.12
C PRO A 763 -26.78 -20.20 15.90
N LEU A 764 -26.97 -21.10 16.87
CA LEU A 764 -28.04 -21.01 17.84
C LEU A 764 -27.58 -20.09 18.97
N VAL A 765 -28.27 -18.97 19.13
CA VAL A 765 -28.03 -18.02 20.23
C VAL A 765 -28.58 -18.56 21.54
#